data_AF-A0A423KH78-F1
#
_entry.id   AF-A0A423KH78-F1
#
_cell.length_a   1.000
_cell.length_b   1.000
_cell.length_c   1.000
_cell.angle_alpha   90.00
_cell.angle_beta   90.00
_cell.angle_gamma   90.00
#
_symmetry.space_group_name_H-M   'P 1'
#
loop_
_entity.id
_entity.type
_entity.pdbx_description
1 polymer ?
#
loop_
_entity_poly.entity_id
_entity_poly.type
_entity_poly.pdbx_seq_one_letter_code
_entity_poly.pdbx_strand_id
1 'polypeptide(L)'
;MAGINAGYAVFQLSRALTASGLDTENARERIERWQQVVEHMVQGTALYGSRIPLVDMPEWVTLEVVTGGFATGQYLAGGALTEYERRLAASIPGIRPGFERLDLNTWHLTDEGIEALQKQLVNSDYRIDVPEEAALLYVAWLLGEQRTEEARRLIESIAPFFEQLRFFPMASDGLPLAAVEVQIFDVGDIKKLLSKLPAQQRLAVQKHVVVTRLPFYDAAISLFLLTYQDDWPCRQYPEGWLEQANALSSQFDATGSNDTLNLEPFRGRVGELYALLRLCSRDPISLTGSQVGRIRRIVNDFVCKHGHPESEDHLQSRAIQRHQVAAPEHHLIAKAVSERLTSYTSSEGISDFSSLLEPITNEEAKAYSLKTGVAIPPAVRRRLERCRKGTISQLIDKGLITSGDTVARVLPAMTAEICSAGFRDTTLRTLSIATYRAFRRRRSLLLLNLQSQVKISELPWVAAVEGEREAHTVAVEGARQALIESSATTLAAFPQAILPNKLLQEFGSLAVTAKLDLPFVEEVAADIFMGTFSNKFVEAARRATSLIDGTLYAHYYDIDTNQLAILPDKPKSKSRNYFQRDMDTSDALANLCAQRADAPLGGWHSATNGRIIEQQQILTTQNLSLLFGDLGLKALLHHRLGSLAQECFQWICMRQQMKIKFYHSSLVMLKNTAYAWRQMVFYLSMQDDAERRCAIDSIEAHFAAQPIAFRERFLPAIMGLRVAASGLPLTLNRQKSEGAQVFLGWTTERHWLLPPQTSDIS
;
A
#
# COMPACT_ATOMS: atom_id res chain seq x y z
N MET A 1 -10.86 -22.03 26.02
CA MET A 1 -11.01 -20.91 25.07
C MET A 1 -9.82 -20.92 24.14
N ALA A 2 -9.99 -21.33 22.88
CA ALA A 2 -8.94 -21.21 21.88
C ALA A 2 -8.89 -19.76 21.41
N GLY A 3 -8.24 -18.89 22.19
CA GLY A 3 -8.01 -17.50 21.82
C GLY A 3 -7.10 -17.43 20.59
N ILE A 4 -7.26 -16.36 19.80
CA ILE A 4 -6.30 -16.02 18.74
C ILE A 4 -4.90 -16.01 19.35
N ASN A 5 -3.97 -16.77 18.75
CA ASN A 5 -2.61 -16.87 19.25
C ASN A 5 -1.95 -15.46 19.23
N ALA A 6 -1.54 -14.97 20.40
CA ALA A 6 -0.87 -13.68 20.56
C ALA A 6 0.46 -13.58 19.77
N GLY A 7 0.98 -14.71 19.26
CA GLY A 7 2.22 -14.78 18.49
C GLY A 7 2.28 -13.81 17.30
N TYR A 8 1.18 -13.59 16.57
CA TYR A 8 1.19 -12.61 15.47
C TYR A 8 1.35 -11.17 15.97
N ALA A 9 0.61 -10.78 17.01
CA ALA A 9 0.70 -9.43 17.58
C ALA A 9 2.08 -9.17 18.19
N VAL A 10 2.62 -10.13 18.94
CA VAL A 10 3.97 -10.06 19.52
C VAL A 10 5.04 -9.99 18.43
N PHE A 11 4.91 -10.77 17.35
CA PHE A 11 5.82 -10.69 16.20
C PHE A 11 5.79 -9.32 15.53
N GLN A 12 4.60 -8.72 15.37
CA GLN A 12 4.47 -7.38 14.79
C GLN A 12 5.09 -6.29 15.68
N LEU A 13 4.96 -6.41 17.00
CA LEU A 13 5.61 -5.52 17.97
C LEU A 13 7.14 -5.63 17.86
N SER A 14 7.69 -6.85 17.86
CA SER A 14 9.13 -7.11 17.68
C SER A 14 9.65 -6.50 16.35
N ARG A 15 8.87 -6.65 15.28
CA ARG A 15 9.20 -6.07 13.96
C ARG A 15 9.15 -4.53 13.97
N ALA A 16 8.25 -3.92 14.74
CA ALA A 16 8.20 -2.47 14.89
C ALA A 16 9.42 -1.94 15.66
N LEU A 17 9.81 -2.62 16.75
CA LEU A 17 10.98 -2.26 17.56
C LEU A 17 12.29 -2.31 16.76
N THR A 18 12.46 -3.34 15.93
CA THR A 18 13.67 -3.51 15.08
C THR A 18 13.76 -2.52 13.91
N ALA A 19 12.64 -1.94 13.47
CA ALA A 19 12.60 -1.01 12.33
C ALA A 19 12.85 0.47 12.71
N SER A 20 13.03 0.78 13.99
CA SER A 20 13.05 2.15 14.55
C SER A 20 14.22 3.05 14.12
N GLY A 21 15.17 2.55 13.31
CA GLY A 21 16.39 3.28 12.93
C GLY A 21 16.28 4.34 11.82
N LEU A 22 15.12 4.52 11.16
CA LEU A 22 15.03 5.34 9.93
C LEU A 22 13.90 6.39 9.89
N ASP A 23 12.90 6.32 10.77
CA ASP A 23 11.78 7.29 10.82
C ASP A 23 11.14 7.27 12.22
N THR A 24 11.58 8.16 13.11
CA THR A 24 11.41 7.99 14.58
C THR A 24 9.98 8.20 15.07
N GLU A 25 9.22 9.10 14.46
CA GLU A 25 7.86 9.45 14.91
C GLU A 25 6.84 8.38 14.50
N ASN A 26 6.83 8.00 13.21
CA ASN A 26 5.99 6.92 12.70
C ASN A 26 6.32 5.55 13.33
N ALA A 27 7.59 5.32 13.66
CA ALA A 27 8.01 4.11 14.36
C ALA A 27 7.45 4.06 15.79
N ARG A 28 7.48 5.18 16.53
CA ARG A 28 6.95 5.26 17.90
C ARG A 28 5.45 4.99 17.95
N GLU A 29 4.66 5.69 17.13
CA GLU A 29 3.20 5.44 17.07
C GLU A 29 2.88 3.98 16.75
N ARG A 30 3.66 3.38 15.84
CA ARG A 30 3.47 1.98 15.47
C ARG A 30 3.78 1.04 16.64
N ILE A 31 4.81 1.34 17.43
CA ILE A 31 5.17 0.56 18.63
C ILE A 31 4.04 0.68 19.65
N GLU A 32 3.58 1.89 19.96
CA GLU A 32 2.50 2.15 20.93
C GLU A 32 1.22 1.40 20.57
N ARG A 33 0.78 1.48 19.31
CA ARG A 33 -0.41 0.77 18.84
C ARG A 33 -0.32 -0.75 19.02
N TRP A 34 0.84 -1.35 18.70
CA TRP A 34 1.02 -2.80 18.87
C TRP A 34 1.18 -3.19 20.35
N GLN A 35 1.73 -2.31 21.18
CA GLN A 35 1.79 -2.51 22.62
C GLN A 35 0.38 -2.55 23.22
N GLN A 36 -0.48 -1.60 22.89
CA GLN A 36 -1.89 -1.58 23.33
C GLN A 36 -2.63 -2.87 22.94
N VAL A 37 -2.48 -3.34 21.70
CA VAL A 37 -3.09 -4.60 21.24
C VAL A 37 -2.66 -5.78 22.10
N VAL A 38 -1.35 -5.90 22.40
CA VAL A 38 -0.80 -6.97 23.23
C VAL A 38 -1.28 -6.85 24.68
N GLU A 39 -1.33 -5.65 25.24
CA GLU A 39 -1.88 -5.40 26.59
C GLU A 39 -3.33 -5.87 26.68
N HIS A 40 -4.18 -5.50 25.72
CA HIS A 40 -5.57 -5.95 25.66
C HIS A 40 -5.71 -7.48 25.51
N MET A 41 -4.81 -8.12 24.76
CA MET A 41 -4.78 -9.59 24.65
C MET A 41 -4.41 -10.26 25.97
N VAL A 42 -3.39 -9.74 26.67
CA VAL A 42 -2.89 -10.30 27.94
C VAL A 42 -3.89 -10.10 29.07
N GLN A 43 -4.54 -8.93 29.12
CA GLN A 43 -5.54 -8.59 30.14
C GLN A 43 -6.91 -9.21 29.86
N GLY A 44 -7.16 -9.70 28.64
CA GLY A 44 -8.46 -10.26 28.24
C GLY A 44 -9.56 -9.20 28.13
N THR A 45 -9.19 -7.91 27.98
CA THR A 45 -10.13 -6.79 27.89
C THR A 45 -10.68 -6.59 26.47
N ALA A 46 -10.12 -7.28 25.46
CA ALA A 46 -10.64 -7.30 24.10
C ALA A 46 -10.85 -8.74 23.56
N LEU A 47 -12.03 -8.98 22.98
CA LEU A 47 -12.45 -10.22 22.32
C LEU A 47 -12.21 -10.15 20.80
N TYR A 48 -10.95 -10.35 20.39
CA TYR A 48 -10.60 -10.39 18.96
C TYR A 48 -11.30 -11.56 18.24
N GLY A 49 -11.67 -11.36 16.96
CA GLY A 49 -12.48 -12.30 16.20
C GLY A 49 -14.00 -12.06 16.30
N SER A 50 -14.40 -10.99 16.99
CA SER A 50 -15.78 -10.53 17.17
C SER A 50 -16.02 -9.20 16.46
N ARG A 51 -17.26 -8.97 16.01
CA ARG A 51 -17.75 -7.66 15.55
C ARG A 51 -17.84 -6.60 16.66
N ILE A 52 -17.81 -7.04 17.92
CA ILE A 52 -17.74 -6.20 19.12
C ILE A 52 -16.53 -6.70 19.93
N PRO A 53 -15.31 -6.18 19.64
CA PRO A 53 -14.12 -6.62 20.34
C PRO A 53 -14.00 -5.99 21.73
N LEU A 54 -14.56 -4.81 21.97
CA LEU A 54 -14.57 -4.16 23.28
C LEU A 54 -15.94 -4.31 23.92
N VAL A 55 -15.97 -4.71 25.19
CA VAL A 55 -17.22 -4.86 25.96
C VAL A 55 -17.85 -3.47 26.16
N ASP A 56 -19.18 -3.40 26.21
CA ASP A 56 -19.98 -2.18 26.43
C ASP A 56 -20.01 -1.15 25.30
N MET A 57 -19.42 -1.45 24.13
CA MET A 57 -19.51 -0.59 22.95
C MET A 57 -20.39 -1.20 21.85
N PRO A 58 -21.27 -0.40 21.21
CA PRO A 58 -22.01 -0.85 20.05
C PRO A 58 -21.10 -1.22 18.89
N GLU A 59 -21.53 -2.20 18.10
CA GLU A 59 -20.87 -2.66 16.89
C GLU A 59 -20.63 -1.57 15.83
N TRP A 60 -21.45 -0.51 15.81
CA TRP A 60 -21.32 0.56 14.82
C TRP A 60 -20.17 1.51 15.11
N VAL A 61 -19.62 1.50 16.33
CA VAL A 61 -18.52 2.38 16.75
C VAL A 61 -17.24 2.06 16.00
N THR A 62 -16.61 3.10 15.49
CA THR A 62 -15.40 3.04 14.71
C THR A 62 -14.18 3.01 15.62
N LEU A 63 -13.54 1.83 15.66
CA LEU A 63 -12.32 1.60 16.42
C LEU A 63 -11.07 1.97 15.62
N GLU A 64 -9.99 2.33 16.31
CA GLU A 64 -8.67 2.35 15.71
C GLU A 64 -8.17 0.91 15.56
N VAL A 65 -7.80 0.52 14.33
CA VAL A 65 -7.44 -0.86 13.99
C VAL A 65 -6.08 -0.92 13.32
N VAL A 66 -5.18 -1.78 13.82
CA VAL A 66 -3.86 -2.01 13.22
C VAL A 66 -3.91 -3.03 12.06
N THR A 67 -2.77 -3.20 11.39
CA THR A 67 -2.66 -4.16 10.29
C THR A 67 -2.97 -5.58 10.77
N GLY A 68 -3.90 -6.26 10.11
CA GLY A 68 -4.39 -7.59 10.52
C GLY A 68 -5.74 -7.55 11.24
N GLY A 69 -6.36 -6.38 11.43
CA GLY A 69 -7.72 -6.27 11.93
C GLY A 69 -7.86 -6.23 13.46
N PHE A 70 -6.76 -6.01 14.19
CA PHE A 70 -6.77 -5.92 15.65
C PHE A 70 -7.09 -4.49 16.10
N ALA A 71 -8.16 -4.31 16.88
CA ALA A 71 -8.50 -3.03 17.50
C ALA A 71 -7.49 -2.68 18.61
N THR A 72 -7.08 -1.42 18.70
CA THR A 72 -6.14 -0.95 19.73
C THR A 72 -6.79 -0.65 21.07
N GLY A 73 -8.13 -0.59 21.12
CA GLY A 73 -8.88 -0.10 22.28
C GLY A 73 -9.33 1.34 22.15
N GLN A 74 -8.75 2.11 21.22
CA GLN A 74 -9.10 3.51 20.99
C GLN A 74 -10.27 3.67 20.01
N TYR A 75 -11.05 4.75 20.19
CA TYR A 75 -12.15 5.14 19.30
C TYR A 75 -11.69 6.25 18.37
N LEU A 76 -11.96 6.16 17.07
CA LEU A 76 -11.55 7.22 16.13
C LEU A 76 -12.36 8.51 16.29
N ALA A 77 -13.64 8.41 16.67
CA ALA A 77 -14.47 9.56 17.06
C ALA A 77 -14.23 9.98 18.52
N GLY A 78 -13.32 9.32 19.24
CA GLY A 78 -13.01 9.58 20.64
C GLY A 78 -11.54 9.90 20.85
N GLY A 79 -11.03 9.57 22.04
CA GLY A 79 -9.65 9.87 22.43
C GLY A 79 -9.44 11.31 22.89
N ALA A 80 -8.19 11.79 22.82
CA ALA A 80 -7.83 13.14 23.24
C ALA A 80 -8.58 14.21 22.43
N LEU A 81 -9.02 15.28 23.11
CA LEU A 81 -9.69 16.40 22.45
C LEU A 81 -8.81 16.96 21.33
N THR A 82 -9.38 17.05 20.14
CA THR A 82 -8.76 17.71 18.98
C THR A 82 -8.63 19.20 19.23
N GLU A 83 -7.73 19.84 18.47
CA GLU A 83 -7.56 21.29 18.56
C GLU A 83 -8.85 22.06 18.20
N TYR A 84 -9.67 21.48 17.31
CA TYR A 84 -10.99 22.01 16.98
C TYR A 84 -11.96 21.93 18.18
N GLU A 85 -12.05 20.77 18.86
CA GLU A 85 -12.88 20.60 20.04
C GLU A 85 -12.48 21.59 21.15
N ARG A 86 -11.18 21.81 21.37
CA ARG A 86 -10.70 22.78 22.38
C ARG A 86 -11.11 24.21 22.05
N ARG A 87 -10.98 24.62 20.79
CA ARG A 87 -11.40 25.96 20.35
C ARG A 87 -12.91 26.14 20.47
N LEU A 88 -13.69 25.12 20.10
CA LEU A 88 -15.14 25.14 20.21
C LEU A 88 -15.58 25.21 21.69
N ALA A 89 -14.99 24.38 22.55
CA ALA A 89 -15.20 24.41 23.99
C ALA A 89 -14.89 25.77 24.62
N ALA A 90 -13.83 26.44 24.16
CA ALA A 90 -13.48 27.78 24.64
C ALA A 90 -14.44 28.88 24.15
N SER A 91 -15.11 28.67 23.01
CA SER A 91 -16.04 29.64 22.42
C SER A 91 -17.45 29.59 23.00
N ILE A 92 -17.84 28.45 23.60
CA ILE A 92 -19.19 28.22 24.09
C ILE A 92 -19.22 28.38 25.62
N PRO A 93 -20.04 29.29 26.17
CA PRO A 93 -20.20 29.40 27.62
C PRO A 93 -20.79 28.13 28.24
N GLY A 94 -20.24 27.71 29.39
CA GLY A 94 -20.81 26.61 30.19
C GLY A 94 -20.19 25.23 29.92
N ILE A 95 -19.24 25.10 29.01
CA ILE A 95 -18.50 23.85 28.79
C ILE A 95 -17.54 23.59 29.96
N ARG A 96 -17.71 22.44 30.64
CA ARG A 96 -16.93 22.10 31.83
C ARG A 96 -15.63 21.39 31.46
N PRO A 97 -14.47 21.79 32.02
CA PRO A 97 -13.22 21.06 31.85
C PRO A 97 -13.35 19.60 32.31
N GLY A 98 -12.87 18.65 31.50
CA GLY A 98 -12.99 17.21 31.73
C GLY A 98 -14.32 16.59 31.28
N PHE A 99 -15.34 17.39 30.96
CA PHE A 99 -16.63 16.93 30.41
C PHE A 99 -16.92 17.58 29.04
N GLU A 100 -15.89 18.08 28.36
CA GLU A 100 -16.04 18.91 27.17
C GLU A 100 -16.85 18.21 26.09
N ARG A 101 -16.62 16.91 25.86
CA ARG A 101 -17.29 16.16 24.80
C ARG A 101 -18.79 15.94 25.09
N LEU A 102 -19.13 15.64 26.35
CA LEU A 102 -20.52 15.54 26.80
C LEU A 102 -21.24 16.87 26.63
N ASP A 103 -20.62 17.95 27.10
CA ASP A 103 -21.21 19.28 27.08
C ASP A 103 -21.32 19.81 25.65
N LEU A 104 -20.34 19.55 24.78
CA LEU A 104 -20.39 19.92 23.36
C LEU A 104 -21.47 19.13 22.61
N ASN A 105 -21.58 17.81 22.78
CA ASN A 105 -22.66 17.03 22.17
C ASN A 105 -24.03 17.51 22.65
N THR A 106 -24.16 17.84 23.94
CA THR A 106 -25.40 18.36 24.54
C THR A 106 -25.74 19.76 24.04
N TRP A 107 -24.74 20.64 23.89
CA TRP A 107 -24.93 21.99 23.34
C TRP A 107 -25.48 21.95 21.92
N HIS A 108 -25.02 21.01 21.08
CA HIS A 108 -25.56 20.84 19.73
C HIS A 108 -27.04 20.41 19.70
N LEU A 109 -27.62 20.01 20.84
CA LEU A 109 -29.05 19.71 20.97
C LEU A 109 -29.87 20.90 21.51
N THR A 110 -29.25 22.05 21.84
CA THR A 110 -30.00 23.28 22.15
C THR A 110 -30.52 23.93 20.87
N ASP A 111 -31.43 24.89 21.00
CA ASP A 111 -31.98 25.62 19.85
C ASP A 111 -30.86 26.28 19.02
N GLU A 112 -29.88 26.92 19.68
CA GLU A 112 -28.72 27.53 19.01
C GLU A 112 -27.82 26.50 18.33
N GLY A 113 -27.60 25.34 18.97
CA GLY A 113 -26.79 24.26 18.43
C GLY A 113 -27.42 23.61 17.19
N ILE A 114 -28.73 23.36 17.23
CA ILE A 114 -29.48 22.82 16.10
C ILE A 114 -29.50 23.83 14.94
N GLU A 115 -29.71 25.12 15.21
CA GLU A 115 -29.65 26.17 14.17
C GLU A 115 -28.27 26.21 13.50
N ALA A 116 -27.19 26.09 14.29
CA ALA A 116 -25.84 26.02 13.76
C ALA A 116 -25.61 24.81 12.85
N LEU A 117 -26.08 23.62 13.25
CA LEU A 117 -26.00 22.40 12.43
C LEU A 117 -26.84 22.49 11.16
N GLN A 118 -28.06 23.05 11.23
CA GLN A 118 -28.91 23.27 10.06
C GLN A 118 -28.27 24.25 9.08
N LYS A 119 -27.61 25.31 9.57
CA LYS A 119 -26.84 26.22 8.72
C LYS A 119 -25.68 25.51 8.02
N GLN A 120 -24.94 24.65 8.73
CA GLN A 120 -23.88 23.84 8.13
C GLN A 120 -24.44 22.89 7.05
N LEU A 121 -25.59 22.28 7.30
CA LEU A 121 -26.27 21.41 6.34
C LEU A 121 -26.61 22.15 5.05
N VAL A 122 -27.26 23.31 5.16
CA VAL A 122 -27.68 24.13 4.00
C VAL A 122 -26.46 24.61 3.19
N ASN A 123 -25.39 25.04 3.86
CA ASN A 123 -24.19 25.51 3.18
C ASN A 123 -23.26 24.39 2.71
N SER A 124 -23.43 23.18 3.23
CA SER A 124 -22.47 22.06 3.07
C SER A 124 -21.06 22.36 3.61
N ASP A 125 -20.95 23.20 4.65
CA ASP A 125 -19.70 23.66 5.26
C ASP A 125 -19.21 22.72 6.37
N TYR A 126 -19.22 21.41 6.13
CA TYR A 126 -18.85 20.40 7.13
C TYR A 126 -17.94 19.31 6.57
N ARG A 127 -17.10 18.75 7.45
CA ARG A 127 -16.23 17.62 7.18
C ARG A 127 -16.54 16.49 8.14
N ILE A 128 -16.74 15.31 7.56
CA ILE A 128 -16.98 14.04 8.26
C ILE A 128 -15.80 13.13 7.96
N ASP A 129 -14.96 12.90 8.97
CA ASP A 129 -13.79 12.03 8.88
C ASP A 129 -14.13 10.61 9.32
N VAL A 130 -14.98 10.49 10.34
CA VAL A 130 -15.55 9.22 10.82
C VAL A 130 -17.08 9.31 10.88
N PRO A 131 -17.80 8.21 10.62
CA PRO A 131 -19.23 8.30 10.37
C PRO A 131 -20.06 8.76 11.58
N GLU A 132 -19.55 8.59 12.81
CA GLU A 132 -20.19 9.07 14.04
C GLU A 132 -20.42 10.58 14.05
N GLU A 133 -19.51 11.35 13.45
CA GLU A 133 -19.58 12.82 13.36
C GLU A 133 -20.79 13.30 12.55
N ALA A 134 -21.40 12.40 11.78
CA ALA A 134 -22.61 12.68 11.01
C ALA A 134 -23.87 12.66 11.88
N ALA A 135 -23.86 12.00 13.04
CA ALA A 135 -25.09 11.63 13.74
C ALA A 135 -25.95 12.84 14.13
N LEU A 136 -25.35 13.90 14.69
CA LEU A 136 -26.10 15.11 15.06
C LEU A 136 -26.53 15.93 13.84
N LEU A 137 -25.84 15.83 12.69
CA LEU A 137 -26.33 16.41 11.44
C LEU A 137 -27.61 15.72 10.97
N TYR A 138 -27.72 14.39 11.09
CA TYR A 138 -28.97 13.68 10.80
C TYR A 138 -30.09 14.05 11.77
N VAL A 139 -29.78 14.24 13.06
CA VAL A 139 -30.74 14.76 14.05
C VAL A 139 -31.25 16.15 13.64
N ALA A 140 -30.36 17.06 13.29
CA ALA A 140 -30.71 18.42 12.87
C ALA A 140 -31.56 18.43 11.59
N TRP A 141 -31.27 17.53 10.63
CA TRP A 141 -32.08 17.33 9.42
C TRP A 141 -33.48 16.80 9.76
N LEU A 142 -33.59 15.75 10.58
CA LEU A 142 -34.87 15.17 11.00
C LEU A 142 -35.76 16.20 11.72
N LEU A 143 -35.17 17.05 12.57
CA LEU A 143 -35.89 18.13 13.25
C LEU A 143 -36.35 19.21 12.26
N GLY A 144 -35.54 19.54 11.24
CA GLY A 144 -35.92 20.45 10.16
C GLY A 144 -37.12 19.96 9.36
N GLU A 145 -37.20 18.65 9.12
CA GLU A 145 -38.34 17.98 8.46
C GLU A 145 -39.51 17.67 9.41
N GLN A 146 -39.50 18.19 10.64
CA GLN A 146 -40.55 17.99 11.66
C GLN A 146 -40.74 16.52 12.11
N ARG A 147 -39.71 15.68 11.94
CA ARG A 147 -39.71 14.25 12.32
C ARG A 147 -39.17 14.04 13.73
N THR A 148 -39.78 14.72 14.70
CA THR A 148 -39.29 14.80 16.10
C THR A 148 -39.15 13.43 16.77
N GLU A 149 -40.06 12.50 16.51
CA GLU A 149 -40.03 11.16 17.14
C GLU A 149 -38.85 10.31 16.64
N GLU A 150 -38.42 10.51 15.40
CA GLU A 150 -37.27 9.81 14.83
C GLU A 150 -35.96 10.41 15.30
N ALA A 151 -35.90 11.74 15.39
CA ALA A 151 -34.79 12.44 16.03
C ALA A 151 -34.62 12.00 17.48
N ARG A 152 -35.72 11.90 18.26
CA ARG A 152 -35.70 11.43 19.65
C ARG A 152 -35.14 10.02 19.77
N ARG A 153 -35.64 9.07 18.97
CA ARG A 153 -35.13 7.67 18.96
C ARG A 153 -33.66 7.59 18.58
N LEU A 154 -33.22 8.42 17.62
CA LEU A 154 -31.81 8.49 17.24
C LEU A 154 -30.96 9.01 18.40
N ILE A 155 -31.36 10.10 19.06
CA ILE A 155 -30.68 10.66 20.24
C ILE A 155 -30.57 9.61 21.34
N GLU A 156 -31.64 8.87 21.65
CA GLU A 156 -31.63 7.81 22.66
C GLU A 156 -30.59 6.71 22.38
N SER A 157 -30.30 6.45 21.10
CA SER A 157 -29.30 5.45 20.72
C SER A 157 -27.84 5.92 20.86
N ILE A 158 -27.59 7.23 20.82
CA ILE A 158 -26.24 7.82 20.83
C ILE A 158 -25.89 8.54 22.14
N ALA A 159 -26.89 9.06 22.87
CA ALA A 159 -26.73 9.79 24.12
C ALA A 159 -25.89 9.05 25.19
N PRO A 160 -26.01 7.71 25.36
CA PRO A 160 -25.16 6.97 26.30
C PRO A 160 -23.66 7.10 26.04
N PHE A 161 -23.24 7.52 24.84
CA PHE A 161 -21.85 7.61 24.40
C PHE A 161 -21.34 9.05 24.28
N PHE A 162 -22.12 10.06 24.68
CA PHE A 162 -21.77 11.48 24.52
C PHE A 162 -20.52 11.92 25.27
N GLU A 163 -20.17 11.26 26.37
CA GLU A 163 -18.94 11.52 27.10
C GLU A 163 -17.70 11.01 26.35
N GLN A 164 -17.84 9.92 25.60
CA GLN A 164 -16.72 9.20 24.99
C GLN A 164 -16.49 9.57 23.53
N LEU A 165 -17.57 9.80 22.76
CA LEU A 165 -17.53 9.96 21.30
C LEU A 165 -18.05 11.32 20.84
N ARG A 166 -17.41 11.88 19.82
CA ARG A 166 -17.84 13.09 19.12
C ARG A 166 -18.90 12.72 18.08
N PHE A 167 -20.06 13.36 18.15
CA PHE A 167 -21.18 13.13 17.21
C PHE A 167 -21.49 14.34 16.30
N PHE A 168 -20.66 15.38 16.35
CA PHE A 168 -20.76 16.58 15.53
C PHE A 168 -19.57 16.71 14.55
N PRO A 169 -19.75 17.38 13.40
CA PRO A 169 -18.72 17.50 12.38
C PRO A 169 -17.67 18.58 12.71
N MET A 170 -16.58 18.57 11.95
CA MET A 170 -15.68 19.74 11.88
C MET A 170 -16.13 20.68 10.76
N ALA A 171 -15.85 21.97 10.90
CA ALA A 171 -16.04 22.93 9.80
C ALA A 171 -15.14 22.58 8.60
N SER A 172 -15.65 22.74 7.39
CA SER A 172 -14.89 22.60 6.15
C SER A 172 -14.48 23.97 5.59
N ASP A 173 -13.24 24.08 5.10
CA ASP A 173 -12.71 25.29 4.44
C ASP A 173 -12.74 25.17 2.89
N GLY A 174 -13.34 24.11 2.33
CA GLY A 174 -13.23 23.81 0.89
C GLY A 174 -14.49 23.22 0.27
N LEU A 175 -14.63 23.46 -1.05
CA LEU A 175 -15.68 22.88 -1.88
C LEU A 175 -15.48 21.36 -2.04
N PRO A 176 -16.55 20.55 -2.12
CA PRO A 176 -16.41 19.13 -2.42
C PRO A 176 -15.81 18.93 -3.83
N LEU A 177 -14.89 17.98 -3.97
CA LEU A 177 -14.41 17.52 -5.27
C LEU A 177 -15.59 17.03 -6.12
N ALA A 178 -15.60 17.40 -7.40
CA ALA A 178 -16.54 16.84 -8.37
C ALA A 178 -16.34 15.32 -8.44
N ALA A 179 -17.45 14.57 -8.33
CA ALA A 179 -17.49 13.10 -8.22
C ALA A 179 -16.67 12.32 -9.27
N VAL A 180 -16.45 12.90 -10.45
CA VAL A 180 -15.83 12.24 -11.61
C VAL A 180 -14.30 12.27 -11.55
N GLU A 181 -13.72 13.24 -10.85
CA GLU A 181 -12.28 13.35 -10.67
C GLU A 181 -11.88 12.85 -9.29
N VAL A 182 -10.92 11.94 -9.26
CA VAL A 182 -10.34 11.41 -8.02
C VAL A 182 -8.86 11.76 -7.94
N GLN A 183 -8.34 11.74 -6.73
CA GLN A 183 -6.91 11.89 -6.46
C GLN A 183 -6.47 10.84 -5.45
N ILE A 184 -5.20 10.45 -5.55
CA ILE A 184 -4.62 9.42 -4.68
C ILE A 184 -3.91 10.06 -3.48
N PHE A 185 -3.23 11.18 -3.75
CA PHE A 185 -2.53 12.00 -2.79
C PHE A 185 -3.00 13.44 -3.00
N ASP A 186 -3.18 14.17 -1.91
CA ASP A 186 -3.48 15.60 -1.99
C ASP A 186 -2.18 16.42 -2.10
N VAL A 187 -2.33 17.72 -2.37
CA VAL A 187 -1.22 18.67 -2.42
C VAL A 187 -0.45 18.71 -1.10
N GLY A 188 -1.14 18.64 0.04
CA GLY A 188 -0.55 18.70 1.38
C GLY A 188 0.41 17.54 1.63
N ASP A 189 0.02 16.32 1.27
CA ASP A 189 0.81 15.10 1.35
C ASP A 189 2.08 15.20 0.51
N ILE A 190 1.95 15.65 -0.74
CA ILE A 190 3.09 15.80 -1.65
C ILE A 190 3.99 16.94 -1.22
N LYS A 191 3.45 18.05 -0.72
CA LYS A 191 4.23 19.15 -0.14
C LYS A 191 5.08 18.66 1.05
N LYS A 192 4.48 17.94 1.99
CA LYS A 192 5.18 17.33 3.13
C LYS A 192 6.25 16.33 2.70
N LEU A 193 5.93 15.49 1.70
CA LEU A 193 6.86 14.51 1.16
C LEU A 193 8.08 15.19 0.53
N LEU A 194 7.86 16.21 -0.31
CA LEU A 194 8.92 16.91 -1.03
C LEU A 194 9.80 17.75 -0.08
N SER A 195 9.21 18.40 0.92
CA SER A 195 9.96 19.22 1.88
C SER A 195 10.87 18.39 2.80
N LYS A 196 10.45 17.16 3.12
CA LYS A 196 11.19 16.20 3.96
C LYS A 196 12.14 15.28 3.18
N LEU A 197 12.29 15.43 1.86
CA LEU A 197 13.19 14.57 1.09
C LEU A 197 14.63 14.69 1.60
N PRO A 198 15.27 13.59 2.03
CA PRO A 198 16.65 13.63 2.49
C PRO A 198 17.61 13.70 1.31
N ALA A 199 18.80 14.24 1.56
CA ALA A 199 19.92 14.12 0.63
C ALA A 199 20.27 12.63 0.43
N GLN A 200 20.55 12.22 -0.81
CA GLN A 200 20.99 10.86 -1.07
C GLN A 200 22.43 10.70 -0.55
N GLN A 201 22.58 10.01 0.59
CA GLN A 201 23.83 9.92 1.33
C GLN A 201 25.02 9.51 0.45
N ARG A 202 24.85 8.53 -0.45
CA ARG A 202 25.92 8.10 -1.37
C ARG A 202 26.41 9.23 -2.29
N LEU A 203 25.50 10.05 -2.81
CA LEU A 203 25.83 11.18 -3.68
C LEU A 203 26.43 12.35 -2.88
N ALA A 204 25.89 12.62 -1.68
CA ALA A 204 26.43 13.63 -0.78
C ALA A 204 27.88 13.30 -0.39
N VAL A 205 28.16 12.04 -0.03
CA VAL A 205 29.52 11.55 0.26
C VAL A 205 30.42 11.67 -0.96
N GLN A 206 29.96 11.26 -2.15
CA GLN A 206 30.75 11.38 -3.38
C GLN A 206 31.13 12.84 -3.68
N LYS A 207 30.16 13.75 -3.60
CA LYS A 207 30.37 15.18 -3.83
C LYS A 207 31.32 15.79 -2.81
N HIS A 208 31.14 15.47 -1.52
CA HIS A 208 32.07 15.89 -0.46
C HIS A 208 33.49 15.39 -0.73
N VAL A 209 33.67 14.11 -1.09
CA VAL A 209 34.99 13.56 -1.40
C VAL A 209 35.64 14.31 -2.57
N VAL A 210 34.91 14.55 -3.64
CA VAL A 210 35.45 15.19 -4.86
C VAL A 210 35.74 16.68 -4.68
N VAL A 211 34.85 17.42 -4.00
CA VAL A 211 34.97 18.87 -3.82
C VAL A 211 35.93 19.23 -2.70
N THR A 212 36.04 18.38 -1.67
CA THR A 212 36.75 18.71 -0.44
C THR A 212 37.98 17.81 -0.22
N ARG A 213 37.81 16.49 -0.15
CA ARG A 213 38.89 15.56 0.24
C ARG A 213 39.98 15.42 -0.82
N LEU A 214 39.61 15.31 -2.10
CA LEU A 214 40.58 15.12 -3.18
C LEU A 214 41.52 16.33 -3.35
N PRO A 215 41.05 17.60 -3.32
CA PRO A 215 41.94 18.76 -3.34
C PRO A 215 42.92 18.82 -2.17
N PHE A 216 42.47 18.48 -0.95
CA PHE A 216 43.38 18.41 0.21
C PHE A 216 44.44 17.31 0.04
N TYR A 217 44.07 16.17 -0.56
CA TYR A 217 45.05 15.12 -0.85
C TYR A 217 46.10 15.61 -1.87
N ASP A 218 45.66 16.24 -2.95
CA ASP A 218 46.54 16.79 -3.99
C ASP A 218 47.48 17.86 -3.42
N ALA A 219 46.96 18.76 -2.57
CA ALA A 219 47.75 19.82 -1.93
C ALA A 219 48.81 19.26 -0.99
N ALA A 220 48.46 18.26 -0.16
CA ALA A 220 49.42 17.61 0.73
C ALA A 220 50.51 16.85 -0.05
N ILE A 221 50.16 16.17 -1.15
CA ILE A 221 51.13 15.49 -2.01
C ILE A 221 52.08 16.51 -2.65
N SER A 222 51.55 17.60 -3.21
CA SER A 222 52.34 18.67 -3.84
C SER A 222 53.34 19.26 -2.85
N LEU A 223 52.88 19.54 -1.62
CA LEU A 223 53.73 20.08 -0.57
C LEU A 223 54.83 19.10 -0.15
N PHE A 224 54.56 17.80 -0.05
CA PHE A 224 55.59 16.81 0.24
C PHE A 224 56.58 16.61 -0.90
N LEU A 225 56.16 16.72 -2.16
CA LEU A 225 57.05 16.62 -3.33
C LEU A 225 58.15 17.70 -3.32
N LEU A 226 57.87 18.88 -2.78
CA LEU A 226 58.87 19.95 -2.59
C LEU A 226 59.99 19.59 -1.60
N THR A 227 59.83 18.52 -0.81
CA THR A 227 60.81 18.10 0.20
C THR A 227 61.75 16.97 -0.24
N TYR A 228 61.62 16.53 -1.50
CA TYR A 228 62.39 15.41 -2.04
C TYR A 228 63.81 15.82 -2.40
N GLN A 229 64.78 15.01 -1.98
CA GLN A 229 66.16 15.04 -2.47
C GLN A 229 66.64 13.59 -2.63
N ASP A 230 67.27 13.26 -3.75
CA ASP A 230 67.72 11.89 -4.09
C ASP A 230 66.63 10.81 -3.89
N ASP A 231 65.40 11.08 -4.36
CA ASP A 231 64.22 10.21 -4.21
C ASP A 231 63.73 9.93 -2.77
N TRP A 232 64.17 10.73 -1.79
CA TRP A 232 63.73 10.64 -0.39
C TRP A 232 63.04 11.92 0.09
N PRO A 233 61.79 11.84 0.64
CA PRO A 233 61.08 12.99 1.20
C PRO A 233 61.72 13.50 2.50
N CYS A 234 61.35 14.71 2.91
CA CYS A 234 61.70 15.32 4.19
C CYS A 234 63.23 15.56 4.39
N ARG A 235 64.00 15.68 3.31
CA ARG A 235 65.45 15.97 3.36
C ARG A 235 65.78 17.46 3.25
N GLN A 236 64.99 18.18 2.48
CA GLN A 236 65.11 19.63 2.31
C GLN A 236 63.74 20.27 2.52
N TYR A 237 63.70 21.42 3.18
CA TYR A 237 62.48 22.21 3.34
C TYR A 237 62.72 23.58 2.72
N PRO A 238 62.03 23.93 1.61
CA PRO A 238 62.17 25.24 1.00
C PRO A 238 61.63 26.35 1.91
N GLU A 239 62.06 27.59 1.65
CA GLU A 239 61.62 28.76 2.42
C GLU A 239 60.09 28.92 2.36
N GLY A 240 59.46 29.19 3.51
CA GLY A 240 57.99 29.30 3.63
C GLY A 240 57.22 27.97 3.69
N TRP A 241 57.87 26.81 3.54
CA TRP A 241 57.20 25.50 3.54
C TRP A 241 56.45 25.21 4.86
N LEU A 242 57.07 25.50 6.01
CA LEU A 242 56.49 25.24 7.33
C LEU A 242 55.22 26.07 7.58
N GLU A 243 55.19 27.31 7.11
CA GLU A 243 54.03 28.20 7.20
C GLU A 243 52.88 27.66 6.33
N GLN A 244 53.19 27.23 5.10
CA GLN A 244 52.22 26.62 4.20
C GLN A 244 51.67 25.29 4.74
N ALA A 245 52.52 24.44 5.33
CA ALA A 245 52.12 23.18 5.96
C ALA A 245 51.19 23.38 7.15
N ASN A 246 51.48 24.39 7.99
CA ASN A 246 50.63 24.75 9.13
C ASN A 246 49.28 25.33 8.66
N ALA A 247 49.30 26.25 7.69
CA ALA A 247 48.07 26.83 7.13
C ALA A 247 47.15 25.75 6.50
N LEU A 248 47.74 24.84 5.70
CA LEU A 248 47.00 23.75 5.07
C LEU A 248 46.44 22.75 6.11
N SER A 249 47.18 22.47 7.18
CA SER A 249 46.73 21.63 8.28
C SER A 249 45.57 22.26 9.05
N SER A 250 45.62 23.56 9.32
CA SER A 250 44.53 24.31 9.97
C SER A 250 43.26 24.36 9.12
N GLN A 251 43.38 24.54 7.80
CA GLN A 251 42.24 24.47 6.87
C GLN A 251 41.59 23.08 6.86
N PHE A 252 42.41 22.03 6.90
CA PHE A 252 41.93 20.66 6.98
C PHE A 252 41.18 20.37 8.29
N ASP A 253 41.69 20.84 9.43
CA ASP A 253 41.03 20.70 10.74
C ASP A 253 39.69 21.44 10.81
N ALA A 254 39.65 22.69 10.33
CA ALA A 254 38.41 23.48 10.27
C ALA A 254 37.32 22.81 9.40
N THR A 255 37.73 22.03 8.40
CA THR A 255 36.82 21.29 7.52
C THR A 255 36.34 19.98 8.16
N GLY A 256 37.17 19.34 8.98
CA GLY A 256 36.83 18.11 9.70
C GLY A 256 35.87 18.32 10.89
N SER A 257 35.89 19.50 11.53
CA SER A 257 35.00 19.80 12.67
C SER A 257 33.54 20.10 12.29
N ASN A 258 33.25 20.41 11.02
CA ASN A 258 31.91 20.76 10.53
C ASN A 258 31.19 19.61 9.80
N ASP A 259 31.80 18.41 9.73
CA ASP A 259 31.31 17.34 8.87
C ASP A 259 30.15 16.56 9.53
N THR A 260 28.93 16.94 9.14
CA THR A 260 27.66 16.38 9.64
C THR A 260 27.36 14.98 9.09
N LEU A 261 28.19 14.44 8.19
CA LEU A 261 27.93 13.20 7.47
C LEU A 261 28.41 11.91 8.15
N ASN A 262 28.86 11.96 9.42
CA ASN A 262 29.38 10.80 10.16
C ASN A 262 30.41 9.99 9.35
N LEU A 263 31.19 10.68 8.50
CA LEU A 263 32.42 10.11 8.00
C LEU A 263 33.41 10.26 9.15
N GLU A 264 33.69 9.16 9.88
CA GLU A 264 34.80 9.16 10.86
C GLU A 264 35.99 9.89 10.24
N PRO A 265 36.56 10.94 10.89
CA PRO A 265 37.46 11.86 10.24
C PRO A 265 38.62 11.08 9.61
N PHE A 266 38.58 10.96 8.28
CA PHE A 266 39.66 10.51 7.42
C PHE A 266 40.42 9.23 7.86
N ARG A 267 39.76 8.08 8.05
CA ARG A 267 40.50 6.80 7.94
C ARG A 267 41.07 6.65 6.51
N GLY A 268 42.36 6.30 6.41
CA GLY A 268 43.09 6.04 5.16
C GLY A 268 44.29 6.96 4.93
N ARG A 269 44.87 6.90 3.72
CA ARG A 269 46.14 7.58 3.37
C ARG A 269 46.13 9.10 3.52
N VAL A 270 44.97 9.76 3.33
CA VAL A 270 44.86 11.23 3.44
C VAL A 270 45.01 11.70 4.90
N GLY A 271 44.28 11.09 5.83
CA GLY A 271 44.38 11.44 7.26
C GLY A 271 45.76 11.10 7.82
N GLU A 272 46.34 9.97 7.38
CA GLU A 272 47.71 9.58 7.70
C GLU A 272 48.74 10.62 7.20
N LEU A 273 48.59 11.10 5.97
CA LEU A 273 49.47 12.10 5.39
C LEU A 273 49.39 13.44 6.13
N TYR A 274 48.19 13.88 6.53
CA TYR A 274 48.02 15.11 7.31
C TYR A 274 48.52 14.99 8.76
N ALA A 275 48.40 13.82 9.39
CA ALA A 275 49.00 13.57 10.70
C ALA A 275 50.54 13.67 10.63
N LEU A 276 51.12 13.12 9.56
CA LEU A 276 52.56 13.22 9.28
C LEU A 276 52.96 14.66 8.93
N LEU A 277 52.15 15.39 8.15
CA LEU A 277 52.38 16.79 7.81
C LEU A 277 52.45 17.68 9.06
N ARG A 278 51.57 17.46 10.05
CA ARG A 278 51.59 18.18 11.34
C ARG A 278 52.82 17.86 12.17
N LEU A 279 53.27 16.60 12.15
CA LEU A 279 54.48 16.21 12.86
C LEU A 279 55.70 16.89 12.23
N CYS A 280 55.77 16.90 10.89
CA CYS A 280 56.81 17.60 10.14
C CYS A 280 56.80 19.11 10.40
N SER A 281 55.63 19.74 10.50
CA SER A 281 55.53 21.20 10.64
C SER A 281 55.83 21.72 12.05
N ARG A 282 55.75 20.85 13.07
CA ARG A 282 56.06 21.18 14.48
C ARG A 282 57.50 20.86 14.86
N ASP A 283 58.02 19.72 14.42
CA ASP A 283 59.38 19.30 14.70
C ASP A 283 59.92 18.38 13.58
N PRO A 284 60.55 18.96 12.53
CA PRO A 284 61.11 18.20 11.41
C PRO A 284 62.15 17.14 11.81
N ILE A 285 62.83 17.30 12.96
CA ILE A 285 63.92 16.43 13.42
C ILE A 285 63.36 15.17 14.13
N SER A 286 62.10 15.24 14.60
CA SER A 286 61.42 14.14 15.31
C SER A 286 60.93 12.99 14.43
N LEU A 287 61.03 13.11 13.10
CA LEU A 287 60.54 12.09 12.16
C LEU A 287 61.41 10.82 12.20
N THR A 288 60.78 9.69 12.47
CA THR A 288 61.45 8.38 12.40
C THR A 288 61.61 7.92 10.95
N GLY A 289 62.65 7.11 10.66
CA GLY A 289 62.86 6.54 9.32
C GLY A 289 61.67 5.72 8.79
N SER A 290 60.89 5.12 9.70
CA SER A 290 59.63 4.42 9.36
C SER A 290 58.56 5.39 8.84
N GLN A 291 58.40 6.55 9.49
CA GLN A 291 57.45 7.59 9.07
C GLN A 291 57.84 8.20 7.73
N VAL A 292 59.14 8.51 7.52
CA VAL A 292 59.65 9.01 6.23
C VAL A 292 59.44 7.98 5.11
N GLY A 293 59.71 6.70 5.38
CA GLY A 293 59.43 5.61 4.44
C GLY A 293 57.94 5.45 4.12
N ARG A 294 57.06 5.78 5.06
CA ARG A 294 55.61 5.77 4.87
C ARG A 294 55.13 6.94 3.99
N ILE A 295 55.63 8.15 4.22
CA ILE A 295 55.39 9.33 3.36
C ILE A 295 55.80 9.00 1.93
N ARG A 296 57.01 8.46 1.74
CA ARG A 296 57.55 8.06 0.43
C ARG A 296 56.61 7.10 -0.30
N ARG A 297 56.11 6.07 0.39
CA ARG A 297 55.20 5.10 -0.21
C ARG A 297 53.87 5.73 -0.64
N ILE A 298 53.27 6.57 0.22
CA ILE A 298 51.98 7.21 -0.09
C ILE A 298 52.12 8.15 -1.30
N VAL A 299 53.19 8.96 -1.32
CA VAL A 299 53.47 9.92 -2.40
C VAL A 299 53.80 9.20 -3.70
N ASN A 300 54.69 8.21 -3.70
CA ASN A 300 55.05 7.47 -4.91
C ASN A 300 53.87 6.70 -5.49
N ASP A 301 53.07 6.04 -4.65
CA ASP A 301 51.87 5.33 -5.11
C ASP A 301 50.85 6.31 -5.75
N PHE A 302 50.76 7.55 -5.23
CA PHE A 302 49.91 8.58 -5.82
C PHE A 302 50.43 9.01 -7.18
N VAL A 303 51.71 9.39 -7.27
CA VAL A 303 52.32 9.89 -8.51
C VAL A 303 52.34 8.82 -9.59
N CYS A 304 52.65 7.57 -9.26
CA CYS A 304 52.59 6.45 -10.22
C CYS A 304 51.19 6.22 -10.78
N LYS A 305 50.14 6.47 -9.98
CA LYS A 305 48.75 6.21 -10.38
C LYS A 305 48.08 7.40 -11.06
N HIS A 306 48.43 8.62 -10.67
CA HIS A 306 47.69 9.84 -11.03
C HIS A 306 48.56 10.91 -11.72
N GLY A 307 49.88 10.73 -11.77
CA GLY A 307 50.82 11.76 -12.23
C GLY A 307 51.10 12.82 -11.16
N HIS A 308 51.88 13.84 -11.54
CA HIS A 308 52.15 14.98 -10.65
C HIS A 308 50.83 15.76 -10.41
N PRO A 309 50.50 16.16 -9.16
CA PRO A 309 49.24 16.86 -8.89
C PRO A 309 49.08 18.18 -9.67
N GLU A 310 50.18 18.84 -10.00
CA GLU A 310 50.20 20.08 -10.79
C GLU A 310 50.31 19.85 -12.32
N SER A 311 50.32 18.58 -12.77
CA SER A 311 50.31 18.27 -14.21
C SER A 311 48.98 18.64 -14.85
N GLU A 312 49.02 19.02 -16.14
CA GLU A 312 47.83 19.41 -16.89
C GLU A 312 46.80 18.27 -16.97
N ASP A 313 47.25 17.03 -17.18
CA ASP A 313 46.40 15.83 -17.23
C ASP A 313 45.64 15.59 -15.91
N HIS A 314 46.30 15.77 -14.75
CA HIS A 314 45.67 15.59 -13.45
C HIS A 314 44.66 16.71 -13.15
N LEU A 315 44.99 17.96 -13.49
CA LEU A 315 44.09 19.10 -13.34
C LEU A 315 42.83 18.94 -14.21
N GLN A 316 42.97 18.46 -15.45
CA GLN A 316 41.84 18.13 -16.32
C GLN A 316 40.98 17.00 -15.73
N SER A 317 41.61 15.93 -15.23
CA SER A 317 40.90 14.84 -14.54
C SER A 317 40.10 15.33 -13.32
N ARG A 318 40.67 16.24 -12.52
CA ARG A 318 39.98 16.88 -11.40
C ARG A 318 38.84 17.80 -11.86
N ALA A 319 39.02 18.53 -12.94
CA ALA A 319 37.95 19.34 -13.52
C ALA A 319 36.77 18.49 -13.98
N ILE A 320 37.03 17.34 -14.62
CA ILE A 320 35.99 16.37 -15.03
C ILE A 320 35.26 15.82 -13.79
N GLN A 321 35.99 15.40 -12.75
CA GLN A 321 35.38 14.89 -11.52
C GLN A 321 34.48 15.95 -10.85
N ARG A 322 34.96 17.20 -10.74
CA ARG A 322 34.16 18.31 -10.20
C ARG A 322 32.92 18.57 -11.05
N HIS A 323 33.03 18.52 -12.38
CA HIS A 323 31.90 18.68 -13.28
C HIS A 323 30.84 17.58 -13.07
N GLN A 324 31.26 16.32 -12.90
CA GLN A 324 30.35 15.19 -12.67
C GLN A 324 29.55 15.31 -11.36
N VAL A 325 30.10 15.93 -10.32
CA VAL A 325 29.41 16.13 -9.03
C VAL A 325 28.77 17.52 -8.88
N ALA A 326 28.92 18.40 -9.87
CA ALA A 326 28.39 19.77 -9.85
C ALA A 326 26.86 19.84 -10.05
N ALA A 327 26.21 18.71 -10.32
CA ALA A 327 24.77 18.63 -10.46
C ALA A 327 24.07 19.07 -9.16
N PRO A 328 22.99 19.87 -9.26
CA PRO A 328 22.22 20.30 -8.11
C PRO A 328 21.56 19.11 -7.42
N GLU A 329 21.50 19.17 -6.10
CA GLU A 329 20.98 18.07 -5.31
C GLU A 329 19.46 18.03 -5.40
N HIS A 330 18.91 16.91 -5.84
CA HIS A 330 17.46 16.78 -6.10
C HIS A 330 16.60 17.11 -4.89
N HIS A 331 17.12 16.94 -3.67
CA HIS A 331 16.41 17.24 -2.44
C HIS A 331 16.21 18.76 -2.23
N LEU A 332 17.14 19.60 -2.68
CA LEU A 332 17.01 21.06 -2.66
C LEU A 332 16.00 21.52 -3.72
N ILE A 333 16.05 20.94 -4.92
CA ILE A 333 15.05 21.18 -5.97
C ILE A 333 13.65 20.78 -5.48
N ALA A 334 13.52 19.66 -4.77
CA ALA A 334 12.25 19.25 -4.20
C ALA A 334 11.71 20.23 -3.16
N LYS A 335 12.57 20.82 -2.32
CA LYS A 335 12.16 21.87 -1.37
C LYS A 335 11.64 23.11 -2.10
N ALA A 336 12.33 23.58 -3.13
CA ALA A 336 11.86 24.70 -3.96
C ALA A 336 10.49 24.39 -4.60
N VAL A 337 10.34 23.22 -5.21
CA VAL A 337 9.06 22.79 -5.81
C VAL A 337 7.95 22.63 -4.76
N SER A 338 8.29 22.23 -3.52
CA SER A 338 7.30 22.15 -2.44
C SER A 338 6.73 23.50 -2.02
N GLU A 339 7.49 24.59 -2.19
CA GLU A 339 7.02 25.94 -1.90
C GLU A 339 6.05 26.45 -2.97
N ARG A 340 6.24 26.03 -4.24
CA ARG A 340 5.27 26.31 -5.32
C ARG A 340 3.87 25.76 -5.02
N LEU A 341 3.77 24.73 -4.18
CA LEU A 341 2.50 24.14 -3.77
C LEU A 341 1.75 24.96 -2.71
N THR A 342 2.36 26.00 -2.13
CA THR A 342 1.71 26.85 -1.11
C THR A 342 0.51 27.62 -1.67
N SER A 343 0.49 27.92 -2.97
CA SER A 343 -0.62 28.62 -3.64
C SER A 343 -1.82 27.73 -3.95
N TYR A 344 -1.76 26.42 -3.64
CA TYR A 344 -2.80 25.45 -3.93
C TYR A 344 -3.47 24.97 -2.64
N THR A 345 -4.75 24.64 -2.73
CA THR A 345 -5.51 24.05 -1.61
C THR A 345 -4.91 22.71 -1.21
N SER A 346 -4.59 22.55 0.08
CA SER A 346 -3.85 21.38 0.58
C SER A 346 -4.59 20.05 0.44
N SER A 347 -5.92 20.07 0.47
CA SER A 347 -6.80 18.89 0.37
C SER A 347 -7.19 18.51 -1.05
N GLU A 348 -6.76 19.27 -2.07
CA GLU A 348 -7.10 19.02 -3.47
C GLU A 348 -5.92 18.50 -4.29
N GLY A 349 -6.22 18.06 -5.50
CA GLY A 349 -5.28 17.61 -6.51
C GLY A 349 -5.19 18.60 -7.67
N ILE A 350 -4.16 18.44 -8.48
CA ILE A 350 -3.79 19.39 -9.53
C ILE A 350 -4.07 18.78 -10.90
N SER A 351 -4.73 19.52 -11.80
CA SER A 351 -4.94 19.09 -13.19
C SER A 351 -3.80 19.56 -14.10
N ASP A 352 -3.40 20.82 -13.96
CA ASP A 352 -2.34 21.45 -14.74
C ASP A 352 -1.05 21.65 -13.93
N PHE A 353 0.05 21.10 -14.45
CA PHE A 353 1.37 21.15 -13.82
C PHE A 353 2.32 22.10 -14.56
N SER A 354 1.86 22.83 -15.57
CA SER A 354 2.72 23.63 -16.45
C SER A 354 3.58 24.62 -15.67
N SER A 355 2.99 25.40 -14.77
CA SER A 355 3.70 26.35 -13.88
C SER A 355 4.58 25.65 -12.84
N LEU A 356 4.14 24.50 -12.33
CA LEU A 356 4.87 23.74 -11.32
C LEU A 356 6.12 23.06 -11.88
N LEU A 357 6.15 22.80 -13.20
CA LEU A 357 7.23 22.11 -13.90
C LEU A 357 8.25 23.04 -14.57
N GLU A 358 8.08 24.36 -14.41
CA GLU A 358 9.05 25.33 -14.92
C GLU A 358 10.44 25.16 -14.30
N PRO A 359 11.52 25.49 -15.03
CA PRO A 359 12.87 25.52 -14.46
C PRO A 359 12.99 26.39 -13.21
N ILE A 360 14.05 26.18 -12.43
CA ILE A 360 14.30 26.96 -11.20
C ILE A 360 14.46 28.45 -11.53
N THR A 361 13.68 29.29 -10.85
CA THR A 361 13.69 30.75 -11.03
C THR A 361 14.88 31.40 -10.32
N ASN A 362 15.13 32.69 -10.59
CA ASN A 362 16.20 33.44 -9.93
C ASN A 362 16.00 33.58 -8.40
N GLU A 363 14.76 33.68 -7.96
CA GLU A 363 14.42 33.82 -6.54
C GLU A 363 14.63 32.50 -5.80
N GLU A 364 14.14 31.40 -6.37
CA GLU A 364 14.34 30.05 -5.86
C GLU A 364 15.83 29.65 -5.84
N ALA A 365 16.59 30.04 -6.88
CA ALA A 365 18.02 29.82 -6.95
C ALA A 365 18.75 30.44 -5.74
N LYS A 366 18.37 31.66 -5.36
CA LYS A 366 18.92 32.34 -4.18
C LYS A 366 18.46 31.73 -2.86
N ALA A 367 17.17 31.39 -2.75
CA ALA A 367 16.59 30.88 -1.51
C ALA A 367 17.10 29.49 -1.12
N TYR A 368 17.37 28.62 -2.11
CA TYR A 368 17.75 27.22 -1.88
C TYR A 368 19.18 26.88 -2.33
N SER A 369 20.01 27.88 -2.61
CA SER A 369 21.40 27.70 -3.09
C SER A 369 21.49 26.81 -4.34
N LEU A 370 20.60 27.06 -5.31
CA LEU A 370 20.51 26.35 -6.59
C LEU A 370 21.04 27.23 -7.74
N LYS A 371 21.14 26.65 -8.95
CA LYS A 371 21.44 27.40 -10.18
C LYS A 371 20.14 27.75 -10.91
N THR A 372 20.03 28.97 -11.41
CA THR A 372 18.90 29.41 -12.26
C THR A 372 18.82 28.54 -13.53
N GLY A 373 17.59 28.25 -13.98
CA GLY A 373 17.34 27.56 -15.25
C GLY A 373 17.53 26.04 -15.17
N VAL A 374 17.81 25.49 -14.00
CA VAL A 374 17.87 24.04 -13.79
C VAL A 374 16.48 23.44 -13.97
N ALA A 375 16.35 22.49 -14.89
CA ALA A 375 15.12 21.73 -15.09
C ALA A 375 14.82 20.81 -13.90
N ILE A 376 13.53 20.56 -13.65
CA ILE A 376 13.11 19.67 -12.57
C ILE A 376 13.47 18.21 -12.91
N PRO A 377 14.24 17.51 -12.06
CA PRO A 377 14.63 16.13 -12.32
C PRO A 377 13.42 15.19 -12.45
N PRO A 378 13.48 14.15 -13.32
CA PRO A 378 12.37 13.21 -13.49
C PRO A 378 11.89 12.55 -12.19
N ALA A 379 12.78 12.33 -11.24
CA ALA A 379 12.43 11.74 -9.94
C ALA A 379 11.62 12.70 -9.04
N VAL A 380 11.86 14.01 -9.13
CA VAL A 380 11.09 15.04 -8.42
C VAL A 380 9.76 15.26 -9.14
N ARG A 381 9.79 15.38 -10.47
CA ARG A 381 8.60 15.47 -11.33
C ARG A 381 7.61 14.33 -11.07
N ARG A 382 8.07 13.07 -11.08
CA ARG A 382 7.21 11.91 -10.78
C ARG A 382 6.58 11.97 -9.39
N ARG A 383 7.26 12.56 -8.40
CA ARG A 383 6.69 12.71 -7.03
C ARG A 383 5.68 13.84 -6.98
N LEU A 384 5.95 14.96 -7.66
CA LEU A 384 5.04 16.09 -7.80
C LEU A 384 3.75 15.66 -8.50
N GLU A 385 3.85 14.97 -9.64
CA GLU A 385 2.70 14.53 -10.44
C GLU A 385 1.81 13.49 -9.73
N ARG A 386 2.17 13.00 -8.53
CA ARG A 386 1.33 12.08 -7.74
C ARG A 386 0.08 12.74 -7.14
N CYS A 387 0.06 14.06 -6.99
CA CYS A 387 -1.16 14.80 -6.61
C CYS A 387 -2.04 15.13 -7.82
N ARG A 388 -1.81 14.49 -8.97
CA ARG A 388 -2.69 14.68 -10.14
C ARG A 388 -4.10 14.18 -9.82
N LYS A 389 -5.09 15.01 -10.15
CA LYS A 389 -6.50 14.60 -10.21
C LYS A 389 -6.90 14.20 -11.63
N GLY A 390 -7.86 13.29 -11.75
CA GLY A 390 -8.41 12.82 -13.02
C GLY A 390 -9.31 11.61 -12.84
N THR A 391 -9.80 11.05 -13.93
CA THR A 391 -10.60 9.82 -13.90
C THR A 391 -9.76 8.60 -13.51
N ILE A 392 -10.38 7.55 -12.99
CA ILE A 392 -9.68 6.30 -12.62
C ILE A 392 -8.88 5.75 -13.81
N SER A 393 -9.44 5.74 -15.02
CA SER A 393 -8.74 5.29 -16.24
C SER A 393 -7.50 6.14 -16.53
N GLN A 394 -7.62 7.48 -16.50
CA GLN A 394 -6.48 8.36 -16.75
C GLN A 394 -5.36 8.17 -15.71
N LEU A 395 -5.71 7.95 -14.45
CA LEU A 395 -4.71 7.72 -13.41
C LEU A 395 -4.04 6.34 -13.51
N ILE A 396 -4.74 5.33 -14.06
CA ILE A 396 -4.15 4.04 -14.43
C ILE A 396 -3.16 4.25 -15.58
N ASP A 397 -3.55 4.93 -16.65
CA ASP A 397 -2.72 5.18 -17.83
C ASP A 397 -1.44 5.97 -17.50
N LYS A 398 -1.51 6.87 -16.50
CA LYS A 398 -0.35 7.61 -15.98
C LYS A 398 0.50 6.83 -14.97
N GLY A 399 0.13 5.59 -14.65
CA GLY A 399 0.84 4.74 -13.69
C GLY A 399 0.75 5.23 -12.24
N LEU A 400 -0.27 6.03 -11.92
CA LEU A 400 -0.54 6.51 -10.56
C LEU A 400 -1.37 5.49 -9.77
N ILE A 401 -2.37 4.88 -10.41
CA ILE A 401 -3.09 3.71 -9.91
C ILE A 401 -2.38 2.47 -10.45
N THR A 402 -1.77 1.70 -9.56
CA THR A 402 -0.95 0.52 -9.94
C THR A 402 -1.49 -0.80 -9.42
N SER A 403 -2.64 -0.79 -8.75
CA SER A 403 -3.30 -1.99 -8.22
C SER A 403 -4.79 -1.77 -8.00
N GLY A 404 -5.54 -2.88 -7.94
CA GLY A 404 -6.95 -2.88 -7.52
C GLY A 404 -7.15 -2.32 -6.10
N ASP A 405 -6.17 -2.44 -5.19
CA ASP A 405 -6.26 -1.84 -3.84
C ASP A 405 -6.30 -0.31 -3.91
N THR A 406 -5.57 0.26 -4.88
CA THR A 406 -5.60 1.70 -5.10
C THR A 406 -6.92 2.13 -5.74
N VAL A 407 -7.49 1.32 -6.65
CA VAL A 407 -8.86 1.54 -7.16
C VAL A 407 -9.87 1.53 -6.01
N ALA A 408 -9.79 0.55 -5.10
CA ALA A 408 -10.67 0.44 -3.94
C ALA A 408 -10.62 1.65 -2.99
N ARG A 409 -9.51 2.40 -2.98
CA ARG A 409 -9.38 3.63 -2.19
C ARG A 409 -10.11 4.81 -2.81
N VAL A 410 -10.18 4.88 -4.14
CA VAL A 410 -10.73 6.06 -4.85
C VAL A 410 -12.16 5.85 -5.34
N LEU A 411 -12.55 4.61 -5.65
CA LEU A 411 -13.89 4.26 -6.11
C LEU A 411 -15.03 4.71 -5.16
N PRO A 412 -14.88 4.69 -3.81
CA PRO A 412 -15.91 5.17 -2.90
C PRO A 412 -16.38 6.61 -3.17
N ALA A 413 -15.55 7.46 -3.79
CA ALA A 413 -15.95 8.81 -4.15
C ALA A 413 -17.12 8.82 -5.15
N MET A 414 -17.09 7.91 -6.15
CA MET A 414 -18.14 7.72 -7.14
C MET A 414 -19.29 6.85 -6.61
N THR A 415 -18.98 5.76 -5.90
CA THR A 415 -20.02 4.87 -5.35
C THR A 415 -20.94 5.61 -4.37
N ALA A 416 -20.40 6.53 -3.57
CA ALA A 416 -21.19 7.35 -2.65
C ALA A 416 -22.30 8.12 -3.38
N GLU A 417 -21.97 8.78 -4.49
CA GLU A 417 -22.89 9.60 -5.28
C GLU A 417 -24.01 8.74 -5.89
N ILE A 418 -23.64 7.59 -6.44
CA ILE A 418 -24.59 6.64 -7.06
C ILE A 418 -25.53 6.06 -6.01
N CYS A 419 -24.99 5.60 -4.87
CA CYS A 419 -25.79 5.02 -3.78
C CYS A 419 -26.71 6.05 -3.11
N SER A 420 -26.30 7.31 -3.06
CA SER A 420 -27.09 8.40 -2.48
C SER A 420 -28.04 9.06 -3.49
N ALA A 421 -27.96 8.75 -4.78
CA ALA A 421 -28.80 9.36 -5.83
C ALA A 421 -30.32 9.15 -5.61
N GLY A 422 -30.72 8.17 -4.81
CA GLY A 422 -32.12 7.92 -4.46
C GLY A 422 -32.73 8.92 -3.46
N PHE A 423 -31.94 9.83 -2.87
CA PHE A 423 -32.47 10.88 -1.98
C PHE A 423 -32.89 12.12 -2.77
N ARG A 424 -34.18 12.48 -2.67
CA ARG A 424 -34.72 13.68 -3.31
C ARG A 424 -34.11 14.95 -2.74
N ASP A 425 -34.08 15.05 -1.41
CA ASP A 425 -33.50 16.18 -0.70
C ASP A 425 -31.98 16.27 -0.95
N THR A 426 -31.54 17.42 -1.46
CA THR A 426 -30.14 17.65 -1.84
C THR A 426 -29.22 17.69 -0.64
N THR A 427 -29.69 18.19 0.50
CA THR A 427 -28.94 18.32 1.74
C THR A 427 -28.66 16.95 2.34
N LEU A 428 -29.70 16.10 2.43
CA LEU A 428 -29.61 14.71 2.88
C LEU A 428 -28.71 13.89 1.95
N ARG A 429 -28.79 14.13 0.63
CA ARG A 429 -27.92 13.48 -0.36
C ARG A 429 -26.45 13.79 -0.09
N THR A 430 -26.10 15.06 0.09
CA THR A 430 -24.73 15.49 0.40
C THR A 430 -24.25 14.91 1.73
N LEU A 431 -25.10 14.92 2.76
CA LEU A 431 -24.81 14.32 4.06
C LEU A 431 -24.56 12.81 3.94
N SER A 432 -25.39 12.11 3.16
CA SER A 432 -25.25 10.68 2.88
C SER A 432 -23.95 10.36 2.15
N ILE A 433 -23.56 11.17 1.16
CA ILE A 433 -22.28 11.03 0.44
C ILE A 433 -21.10 11.17 1.40
N ALA A 434 -21.08 12.22 2.23
CA ALA A 434 -20.03 12.45 3.22
C ALA A 434 -19.95 11.30 4.24
N THR A 435 -21.11 10.84 4.74
CA THR A 435 -21.22 9.69 5.66
C THR A 435 -20.67 8.41 5.03
N TYR A 436 -21.02 8.13 3.77
CA TYR A 436 -20.54 6.95 3.03
C TYR A 436 -19.02 6.97 2.88
N ARG A 437 -18.45 8.11 2.46
CA ARG A 437 -17.00 8.27 2.29
C ARG A 437 -16.27 8.06 3.61
N ALA A 438 -16.75 8.62 4.72
CA ALA A 438 -16.20 8.40 6.05
C ALA A 438 -16.27 6.92 6.46
N PHE A 439 -17.41 6.27 6.25
CA PHE A 439 -17.61 4.86 6.56
C PHE A 439 -16.65 3.93 5.82
N ARG A 440 -16.31 4.22 4.55
CA ARG A 440 -15.41 3.40 3.73
C ARG A 440 -13.93 3.58 4.04
N ARG A 441 -13.54 4.70 4.67
CA ARG A 441 -12.16 4.91 5.15
C ARG A 441 -11.82 4.04 6.36
N ARG A 442 -12.83 3.51 7.05
CA ARG A 442 -12.66 2.65 8.23
C ARG A 442 -11.86 1.40 7.89
N ARG A 443 -11.12 0.92 8.88
CA ARG A 443 -10.40 -0.34 8.78
C ARG A 443 -11.31 -1.48 9.23
N SER A 444 -11.26 -2.59 8.50
CA SER A 444 -12.04 -3.78 8.84
C SER A 444 -11.45 -4.50 10.05
N LEU A 445 -12.32 -5.04 10.89
CA LEU A 445 -11.93 -5.85 12.04
C LEU A 445 -11.53 -7.27 11.62
N LEU A 446 -10.73 -7.93 12.45
CA LEU A 446 -10.52 -9.36 12.34
C LEU A 446 -11.76 -10.09 12.85
N LEU A 447 -12.42 -10.85 11.98
CA LEU A 447 -13.62 -11.60 12.30
C LEU A 447 -13.42 -13.10 12.13
N LEU A 448 -13.94 -13.87 13.09
CA LEU A 448 -13.95 -15.33 13.09
C LEU A 448 -15.39 -15.83 13.07
N ASN A 449 -15.57 -17.16 13.02
CA ASN A 449 -16.88 -17.83 13.11
C ASN A 449 -17.89 -17.39 12.03
N LEU A 450 -17.41 -17.03 10.83
CA LEU A 450 -18.21 -16.53 9.72
C LEU A 450 -18.98 -15.23 10.04
N GLN A 451 -18.53 -14.44 11.01
CA GLN A 451 -19.09 -13.11 11.26
C GLN A 451 -18.80 -12.16 10.09
N SER A 452 -19.70 -11.20 9.87
CA SER A 452 -19.58 -10.15 8.86
C SER A 452 -19.23 -8.80 9.46
N GLN A 453 -18.54 -7.97 8.68
CA GLN A 453 -18.31 -6.57 9.05
C GLN A 453 -19.64 -5.81 9.15
N VAL A 454 -19.66 -4.78 9.98
CA VAL A 454 -20.78 -3.83 10.05
C VAL A 454 -20.98 -3.16 8.70
N LYS A 455 -22.24 -3.08 8.27
CA LYS A 455 -22.72 -2.44 7.04
C LYS A 455 -23.15 -1.00 7.33
N ILE A 456 -23.18 -0.18 6.29
CA ILE A 456 -23.55 1.23 6.44
C ILE A 456 -25.01 1.42 6.88
N SER A 457 -25.90 0.53 6.43
CA SER A 457 -27.30 0.51 6.84
C SER A 457 -27.51 0.09 8.30
N GLU A 458 -26.49 -0.44 8.98
CA GLU A 458 -26.54 -0.78 10.41
C GLU A 458 -26.19 0.43 11.30
N LEU A 459 -25.78 1.57 10.73
CA LEU A 459 -25.58 2.80 11.51
C LEU A 459 -26.94 3.40 11.91
N PRO A 460 -27.17 3.76 13.19
CA PRO A 460 -28.46 4.26 13.65
C PRO A 460 -28.99 5.46 12.86
N TRP A 461 -28.12 6.42 12.53
CA TRP A 461 -28.50 7.63 11.79
C TRP A 461 -28.76 7.39 10.31
N VAL A 462 -28.10 6.40 9.68
CA VAL A 462 -28.40 6.01 8.29
C VAL A 462 -29.70 5.22 8.24
N ALA A 463 -29.88 4.26 9.16
CA ALA A 463 -31.10 3.48 9.27
C ALA A 463 -32.34 4.36 9.47
N ALA A 464 -32.21 5.47 10.22
CA ALA A 464 -33.30 6.41 10.47
C ALA A 464 -33.83 7.08 9.20
N VAL A 465 -32.98 7.28 8.19
CA VAL A 465 -33.35 7.96 6.93
C VAL A 465 -33.48 7.02 5.73
N GLU A 466 -33.25 5.72 5.89
CA GLU A 466 -33.27 4.76 4.77
C GLU A 466 -34.65 4.73 4.08
N GLY A 467 -35.73 5.03 4.81
CA GLY A 467 -37.09 5.16 4.26
C GLY A 467 -37.28 6.32 3.27
N GLU A 468 -36.39 7.31 3.28
CA GLU A 468 -36.42 8.45 2.33
C GLU A 468 -35.87 8.10 0.95
N ARG A 469 -35.25 6.92 0.82
CA ARG A 469 -34.67 6.50 -0.43
C ARG A 469 -35.75 5.96 -1.35
N GLU A 470 -35.94 6.62 -2.49
CA GLU A 470 -36.84 6.13 -3.52
C GLU A 470 -36.14 5.16 -4.47
N ALA A 471 -36.92 4.22 -5.01
CA ALA A 471 -36.46 3.36 -6.09
C ALA A 471 -36.32 4.18 -7.39
N HIS A 472 -35.17 4.82 -7.57
CA HIS A 472 -34.88 5.64 -8.74
C HIS A 472 -34.27 4.78 -9.85
N THR A 473 -34.95 4.65 -11.00
CA THR A 473 -34.49 3.84 -12.14
C THR A 473 -33.09 4.24 -12.62
N VAL A 474 -32.81 5.54 -12.70
CA VAL A 474 -31.49 6.06 -13.08
C VAL A 474 -30.40 5.64 -12.09
N ALA A 475 -30.72 5.51 -10.79
CA ALA A 475 -29.73 5.06 -9.80
C ALA A 475 -29.43 3.57 -9.94
N VAL A 476 -30.44 2.75 -10.25
CA VAL A 476 -30.28 1.31 -10.53
C VAL A 476 -29.43 1.10 -11.79
N GLU A 477 -29.75 1.79 -12.88
CA GLU A 477 -29.00 1.71 -14.14
C GLU A 477 -27.58 2.28 -13.99
N GLY A 478 -27.43 3.42 -13.32
CA GLY A 478 -26.14 4.02 -13.02
C GLY A 478 -25.25 3.13 -12.16
N ALA A 479 -25.81 2.46 -11.14
CA ALA A 479 -25.08 1.49 -10.31
C ALA A 479 -24.65 0.26 -11.12
N ARG A 480 -25.52 -0.26 -11.99
CA ARG A 480 -25.19 -1.37 -12.88
C ARG A 480 -24.06 -0.99 -13.84
N GLN A 481 -24.14 0.18 -14.47
CA GLN A 481 -23.13 0.65 -15.42
C GLN A 481 -21.80 0.90 -14.72
N ALA A 482 -21.80 1.57 -13.56
CA ALA A 482 -20.59 1.79 -12.77
C ALA A 482 -19.94 0.46 -12.32
N LEU A 483 -20.73 -0.55 -11.95
CA LEU A 483 -20.23 -1.87 -11.61
C LEU A 483 -19.55 -2.55 -12.82
N ILE A 484 -20.17 -2.47 -14.00
CA ILE A 484 -19.61 -3.03 -15.25
C ILE A 484 -18.30 -2.32 -15.61
N GLU A 485 -18.31 -0.98 -15.66
CA GLU A 485 -17.15 -0.18 -16.06
C GLU A 485 -15.98 -0.32 -15.08
N SER A 486 -16.24 -0.27 -13.77
CA SER A 486 -15.20 -0.42 -12.75
C SER A 486 -14.61 -1.83 -12.73
N SER A 487 -15.44 -2.86 -12.91
CA SER A 487 -14.98 -4.25 -13.03
C SER A 487 -14.13 -4.45 -14.28
N ALA A 488 -14.62 -4.02 -15.44
CA ALA A 488 -13.92 -4.15 -16.72
C ALA A 488 -12.60 -3.36 -16.72
N THR A 489 -12.60 -2.13 -16.23
CA THR A 489 -11.40 -1.29 -16.13
C THR A 489 -10.36 -1.90 -15.19
N THR A 490 -10.78 -2.44 -14.04
CA THR A 490 -9.85 -3.05 -13.08
C THR A 490 -9.23 -4.32 -13.63
N LEU A 491 -10.03 -5.23 -14.20
CA LEU A 491 -9.52 -6.49 -14.76
C LEU A 491 -8.64 -6.24 -15.99
N ALA A 492 -8.96 -5.22 -16.79
CA ALA A 492 -8.15 -4.82 -17.93
C ALA A 492 -6.78 -4.27 -17.54
N ALA A 493 -6.73 -3.45 -16.49
CA ALA A 493 -5.50 -2.82 -16.03
C ALA A 493 -4.61 -3.78 -15.23
N PHE A 494 -5.22 -4.75 -14.55
CA PHE A 494 -4.52 -5.68 -13.65
C PHE A 494 -4.97 -7.15 -13.88
N PRO A 495 -4.87 -7.69 -15.11
CA PRO A 495 -5.41 -9.01 -15.44
C PRO A 495 -4.75 -10.14 -14.63
N GLN A 496 -3.55 -9.93 -14.11
CA GLN A 496 -2.85 -10.89 -13.27
C GLN A 496 -3.35 -10.98 -11.82
N ALA A 497 -4.13 -10.01 -11.33
CA ALA A 497 -4.39 -9.83 -9.89
C ALA A 497 -5.86 -10.02 -9.55
N ILE A 498 -6.16 -10.84 -8.53
CA ILE A 498 -7.52 -11.00 -8.03
C ILE A 498 -8.07 -9.67 -7.50
N LEU A 499 -9.40 -9.52 -7.51
CA LEU A 499 -10.07 -8.34 -6.98
C LEU A 499 -9.90 -8.26 -5.45
N PRO A 500 -9.37 -7.15 -4.91
CA PRO A 500 -9.18 -7.02 -3.47
C PRO A 500 -10.51 -6.95 -2.71
N ASN A 501 -10.52 -7.45 -1.47
CA ASN A 501 -11.73 -7.48 -0.63
C ASN A 501 -12.39 -6.10 -0.46
N LYS A 502 -11.61 -5.01 -0.36
CA LYS A 502 -12.16 -3.65 -0.30
C LYS A 502 -12.85 -3.23 -1.60
N LEU A 503 -12.34 -3.66 -2.76
CA LEU A 503 -12.99 -3.39 -4.04
C LEU A 503 -14.29 -4.20 -4.16
N LEU A 504 -14.27 -5.46 -3.71
CA LEU A 504 -15.47 -6.31 -3.67
C LEU A 504 -16.57 -5.74 -2.76
N GLN A 505 -16.22 -5.02 -1.68
CA GLN A 505 -17.21 -4.31 -0.85
C GLN A 505 -17.92 -3.19 -1.61
N GLU A 506 -17.19 -2.43 -2.44
CA GLU A 506 -17.80 -1.42 -3.32
C GLU A 506 -18.66 -2.09 -4.40
N PHE A 507 -18.17 -3.17 -5.01
CA PHE A 507 -18.93 -3.92 -6.02
C PHE A 507 -20.22 -4.50 -5.43
N GLY A 508 -20.18 -5.02 -4.20
CA GLY A 508 -21.36 -5.49 -3.49
C GLY A 508 -22.36 -4.36 -3.21
N SER A 509 -21.88 -3.15 -2.90
CA SER A 509 -22.75 -1.98 -2.67
C SER A 509 -23.42 -1.50 -3.95
N LEU A 510 -22.67 -1.49 -5.06
CA LEU A 510 -23.21 -1.21 -6.39
C LEU A 510 -24.19 -2.30 -6.84
N ALA A 511 -23.89 -3.58 -6.60
CA ALA A 511 -24.78 -4.69 -6.95
C ALA A 511 -26.11 -4.61 -6.19
N VAL A 512 -26.08 -4.34 -4.88
CA VAL A 512 -27.30 -4.13 -4.09
C VAL A 512 -28.12 -2.95 -4.62
N THR A 513 -27.47 -1.82 -4.94
CA THR A 513 -28.13 -0.65 -5.53
C THR A 513 -28.71 -0.95 -6.91
N ALA A 514 -28.01 -1.74 -7.71
CA ALA A 514 -28.43 -2.22 -9.03
C ALA A 514 -29.48 -3.34 -8.95
N LYS A 515 -29.88 -3.78 -7.75
CA LYS A 515 -30.79 -4.92 -7.52
C LYS A 515 -30.31 -6.21 -8.18
N LEU A 516 -29.00 -6.40 -8.24
CA LEU A 516 -28.36 -7.60 -8.75
C LEU A 516 -27.99 -8.51 -7.59
N ASP A 517 -28.39 -9.76 -7.69
CA ASP A 517 -28.00 -10.79 -6.74
C ASP A 517 -26.69 -11.42 -7.20
N LEU A 518 -25.56 -10.90 -6.71
CA LEU A 518 -24.20 -11.35 -7.05
C LEU A 518 -23.47 -11.77 -5.77
N PRO A 519 -23.30 -13.08 -5.51
CA PRO A 519 -22.70 -13.59 -4.29
C PRO A 519 -21.16 -13.47 -4.31
N PHE A 520 -20.63 -12.24 -4.30
CA PHE A 520 -19.18 -12.00 -4.34
C PHE A 520 -18.45 -12.65 -3.15
N VAL A 521 -17.45 -13.48 -3.45
CA VAL A 521 -16.61 -14.17 -2.46
C VAL A 521 -15.29 -13.43 -2.22
N GLU A 522 -14.89 -13.31 -0.95
CA GLU A 522 -13.65 -12.66 -0.53
C GLU A 522 -12.41 -13.57 -0.70
N GLU A 523 -11.22 -12.98 -0.77
CA GLU A 523 -9.98 -13.71 -0.48
C GLU A 523 -9.93 -14.03 1.01
N VAL A 524 -9.99 -15.33 1.34
CA VAL A 524 -9.90 -15.83 2.72
C VAL A 524 -8.43 -15.94 3.15
N ALA A 525 -8.12 -15.47 4.36
CA ALA A 525 -6.78 -15.57 4.92
C ALA A 525 -6.55 -16.96 5.56
N ALA A 526 -5.46 -17.63 5.14
CA ALA A 526 -5.20 -19.04 5.47
C ALA A 526 -4.85 -19.30 6.94
N ASP A 527 -4.29 -18.31 7.62
CA ASP A 527 -3.94 -18.33 9.03
C ASP A 527 -5.15 -18.25 9.98
N ILE A 528 -6.30 -17.78 9.49
CA ILE A 528 -7.55 -17.64 10.27
C ILE A 528 -8.69 -18.51 9.73
N PHE A 529 -8.43 -19.33 8.72
CA PHE A 529 -9.43 -20.20 8.13
C PHE A 529 -9.81 -21.33 9.08
N MET A 530 -11.11 -21.45 9.35
CA MET A 530 -11.67 -22.37 10.35
C MET A 530 -12.18 -23.69 9.75
N GLY A 531 -11.78 -24.03 8.53
CA GLY A 531 -12.23 -25.25 7.86
C GLY A 531 -13.68 -25.19 7.35
N THR A 532 -14.29 -24.01 7.24
CA THR A 532 -15.65 -23.83 6.73
C THR A 532 -15.82 -22.52 5.98
N PHE A 533 -16.65 -22.54 4.95
CA PHE A 533 -17.15 -21.43 4.15
C PHE A 533 -18.62 -21.13 4.47
N SER A 534 -19.09 -19.94 4.11
CA SER A 534 -20.51 -19.57 4.20
C SER A 534 -21.28 -20.02 2.94
N ASN A 535 -22.62 -20.06 3.01
CA ASN A 535 -23.46 -20.44 1.86
C ASN A 535 -23.24 -19.57 0.61
N LYS A 536 -22.77 -18.33 0.80
CA LYS A 536 -22.38 -17.45 -0.31
C LYS A 536 -21.32 -18.09 -1.22
N PHE A 537 -20.36 -18.82 -0.65
CA PHE A 537 -19.32 -19.51 -1.44
C PHE A 537 -19.89 -20.71 -2.20
N VAL A 538 -20.83 -21.45 -1.60
CA VAL A 538 -21.53 -22.57 -2.25
C VAL A 538 -22.31 -22.06 -3.45
N GLU A 539 -23.02 -20.95 -3.28
CA GLU A 539 -23.78 -20.31 -4.35
C GLU A 539 -22.88 -19.82 -5.50
N ALA A 540 -21.78 -19.13 -5.19
CA ALA A 540 -20.81 -18.70 -6.18
C ALA A 540 -20.19 -19.88 -6.96
N ALA A 541 -19.88 -20.99 -6.26
CA ALA A 541 -19.35 -22.20 -6.89
C ALA A 541 -20.37 -22.84 -7.85
N ARG A 542 -21.64 -22.92 -7.45
CA ARG A 542 -22.72 -23.42 -8.32
C ARG A 542 -22.89 -22.54 -9.56
N ARG A 543 -22.93 -21.21 -9.40
CA ARG A 543 -23.09 -20.28 -10.51
C ARG A 543 -21.93 -20.33 -11.51
N ALA A 544 -20.71 -20.64 -11.06
CA ALA A 544 -19.56 -20.76 -11.94
C ALA A 544 -19.70 -21.86 -13.00
N THR A 545 -20.45 -22.92 -12.70
CA THR A 545 -20.59 -24.12 -13.56
C THR A 545 -21.06 -23.79 -14.97
N SER A 546 -22.07 -22.93 -15.11
CA SER A 546 -22.70 -22.60 -16.39
C SER A 546 -21.73 -21.99 -17.40
N LEU A 547 -20.70 -21.27 -16.92
CA LEU A 547 -19.74 -20.59 -17.77
C LEU A 547 -18.48 -21.42 -18.03
N ILE A 548 -18.09 -22.31 -17.11
CA ILE A 548 -16.84 -23.08 -17.21
C ILE A 548 -17.03 -24.50 -17.76
N ASP A 549 -18.27 -24.99 -17.87
CA ASP A 549 -18.54 -26.35 -18.36
C ASP A 549 -17.96 -26.62 -19.75
N GLY A 550 -17.25 -27.75 -19.89
CA GLY A 550 -16.54 -28.12 -21.12
C GLY A 550 -15.40 -27.19 -21.56
N THR A 551 -15.05 -26.17 -20.76
CA THR A 551 -14.01 -25.20 -21.15
C THR A 551 -12.59 -25.66 -20.80
N LEU A 552 -11.59 -24.98 -21.36
CA LEU A 552 -10.18 -25.15 -21.02
C LEU A 552 -9.93 -25.03 -19.50
N TYR A 553 -10.67 -24.19 -18.79
CA TYR A 553 -10.52 -23.99 -17.34
C TYR A 553 -10.96 -25.24 -16.56
N ALA A 554 -12.13 -25.80 -16.89
CA ALA A 554 -12.62 -27.03 -16.26
C ALA A 554 -11.72 -28.21 -16.58
N HIS A 555 -11.22 -28.33 -17.82
CA HIS A 555 -10.25 -29.35 -18.19
C HIS A 555 -8.91 -29.19 -17.45
N TYR A 556 -8.37 -27.98 -17.37
CA TYR A 556 -7.06 -27.74 -16.72
C TYR A 556 -7.08 -28.06 -15.23
N TYR A 557 -8.17 -27.73 -14.54
CA TYR A 557 -8.32 -27.99 -13.11
C TYR A 557 -9.02 -29.30 -12.77
N ASP A 558 -9.42 -30.10 -13.76
CA ASP A 558 -10.14 -31.36 -13.56
C ASP A 558 -11.39 -31.16 -12.68
N ILE A 559 -12.28 -30.27 -13.10
CA ILE A 559 -13.49 -29.89 -12.36
C ILE A 559 -14.68 -30.72 -12.86
N ASP A 560 -15.32 -31.46 -11.96
CA ASP A 560 -16.64 -32.06 -12.20
C ASP A 560 -17.74 -31.00 -12.00
N THR A 561 -18.17 -30.39 -13.11
CA THR A 561 -19.19 -29.33 -13.13
C THR A 561 -20.57 -29.84 -12.72
N ASN A 562 -20.89 -31.12 -12.98
CA ASN A 562 -22.15 -31.73 -12.58
C ASN A 562 -22.22 -31.87 -11.06
N GLN A 563 -21.15 -32.39 -10.43
CA GLN A 563 -21.04 -32.46 -8.98
C GLN A 563 -21.11 -31.07 -8.35
N LEU A 564 -20.45 -30.08 -8.97
CA LEU A 564 -20.41 -28.72 -8.47
C LEU A 564 -21.78 -28.02 -8.52
N ALA A 565 -22.57 -28.27 -9.57
CA ALA A 565 -23.88 -27.65 -9.78
C ALA A 565 -24.92 -28.06 -8.74
N ILE A 566 -24.80 -29.28 -8.19
CA ILE A 566 -25.75 -29.86 -7.23
C ILE A 566 -25.26 -29.77 -5.77
N LEU A 567 -24.22 -28.99 -5.48
CA LEU A 567 -23.71 -28.84 -4.12
C LEU A 567 -24.82 -28.36 -3.16
N PRO A 568 -25.04 -29.04 -2.02
CA PRO A 568 -26.07 -28.66 -1.08
C PRO A 568 -25.64 -27.43 -0.27
N ASP A 569 -26.61 -26.57 0.05
CA ASP A 569 -26.40 -25.48 1.01
C ASP A 569 -26.18 -26.03 2.43
N LYS A 570 -25.37 -25.32 3.22
CA LYS A 570 -25.22 -25.64 4.64
C LYS A 570 -26.56 -25.41 5.37
N PRO A 571 -27.04 -26.36 6.19
CA PRO A 571 -28.25 -26.17 6.96
C PRO A 571 -28.10 -24.99 7.92
N LYS A 572 -29.10 -24.09 7.94
CA LYS A 572 -29.16 -22.99 8.91
C LYS A 572 -29.38 -23.60 10.31
N SER A 573 -28.35 -23.66 11.14
CA SER A 573 -28.47 -24.18 12.51
C SER A 573 -29.49 -23.34 13.30
N LYS A 574 -30.54 -24.01 13.83
CA LYS A 574 -31.61 -23.38 14.65
C LYS A 574 -31.30 -23.40 16.15
N SER A 575 -30.13 -23.86 16.62
CA SER A 575 -29.86 -24.05 18.05
C SER A 575 -29.03 -22.92 18.67
N ARG A 576 -29.57 -22.33 19.76
CA ARG A 576 -28.95 -21.32 20.64
C ARG A 576 -27.94 -21.90 21.65
N ASN A 577 -27.73 -23.23 21.68
CA ASN A 577 -26.85 -23.85 22.67
C ASN A 577 -25.40 -23.96 22.15
N TYR A 578 -24.55 -23.06 22.64
CA TYR A 578 -23.12 -22.97 22.35
C TYR A 578 -22.33 -24.24 22.74
N PHE A 579 -22.87 -25.07 23.64
CA PHE A 579 -22.18 -26.23 24.24
C PHE A 579 -22.31 -27.55 23.47
N GLN A 580 -23.14 -27.62 22.43
CA GLN A 580 -23.29 -28.79 21.55
C GLN A 580 -23.28 -28.35 20.10
N ARG A 581 -22.13 -27.85 19.65
CA ARG A 581 -21.88 -27.71 18.21
C ARG A 581 -21.18 -28.99 17.77
N ASP A 582 -21.95 -29.96 17.29
CA ASP A 582 -21.37 -31.03 16.49
C ASP A 582 -20.64 -30.36 15.32
N MET A 583 -19.32 -30.58 15.25
CA MET A 583 -18.47 -30.22 14.12
C MET A 583 -18.90 -30.92 12.81
N ASP A 584 -19.90 -31.81 12.87
CA ASP A 584 -20.37 -32.70 11.81
C ASP A 584 -21.52 -32.17 10.94
N THR A 585 -21.91 -30.90 11.02
CA THR A 585 -22.84 -30.32 10.03
C THR A 585 -22.08 -29.89 8.76
N SER A 586 -21.73 -30.93 7.98
CA SER A 586 -20.95 -30.97 6.73
C SER A 586 -21.15 -29.74 5.83
N ASP A 587 -20.12 -28.90 5.80
CA ASP A 587 -19.93 -27.91 4.74
C ASP A 587 -19.45 -28.63 3.48
N ALA A 588 -20.37 -28.86 2.55
CA ALA A 588 -20.10 -29.65 1.34
C ALA A 588 -19.00 -29.05 0.46
N LEU A 589 -18.91 -27.72 0.37
CA LEU A 589 -17.86 -27.06 -0.39
C LEU A 589 -16.50 -27.23 0.28
N ALA A 590 -16.42 -27.05 1.61
CA ALA A 590 -15.17 -27.24 2.34
C ALA A 590 -14.67 -28.70 2.21
N ASN A 591 -15.57 -29.68 2.31
CA ASN A 591 -15.25 -31.09 2.11
C ASN A 591 -14.74 -31.39 0.71
N LEU A 592 -15.41 -30.86 -0.33
CA LEU A 592 -14.95 -31.01 -1.72
C LEU A 592 -13.57 -30.37 -1.92
N CYS A 593 -13.34 -29.17 -1.37
CA CYS A 593 -12.05 -28.50 -1.45
C CYS A 593 -10.95 -29.28 -0.73
N ALA A 594 -11.24 -29.83 0.45
CA ALA A 594 -10.31 -30.64 1.23
C ALA A 594 -9.94 -31.95 0.51
N GLN A 595 -10.93 -32.63 -0.08
CA GLN A 595 -10.71 -33.82 -0.89
C GLN A 595 -9.81 -33.52 -2.09
N ARG A 596 -10.12 -32.46 -2.85
CA ARG A 596 -9.31 -32.04 -4.01
C ARG A 596 -7.91 -31.58 -3.62
N ALA A 597 -7.76 -31.00 -2.44
CA ALA A 597 -6.49 -30.57 -1.90
C ALA A 597 -5.68 -31.71 -1.27
N ASP A 598 -6.25 -32.92 -1.10
CA ASP A 598 -5.67 -34.01 -0.29
C ASP A 598 -5.17 -33.50 1.07
N ALA A 599 -6.07 -32.84 1.80
CA ALA A 599 -5.76 -32.13 3.03
C ALA A 599 -6.86 -32.31 4.09
N PRO A 600 -6.52 -32.50 5.37
CA PRO A 600 -7.52 -32.58 6.44
C PRO A 600 -8.13 -31.21 6.76
N LEU A 601 -9.42 -31.18 7.11
CA LEU A 601 -10.11 -29.99 7.65
C LEU A 601 -9.80 -29.76 9.13
N GLY A 602 -10.01 -28.53 9.59
CA GLY A 602 -10.00 -28.18 11.03
C GLY A 602 -8.62 -27.95 11.65
N GLY A 603 -7.54 -27.94 10.86
CA GLY A 603 -6.19 -27.62 11.33
C GLY A 603 -5.87 -26.12 11.36
N TRP A 604 -4.92 -25.71 12.20
CA TRP A 604 -4.40 -24.32 12.28
C TRP A 604 -3.11 -24.11 11.45
N HIS A 605 -2.86 -24.99 10.47
CA HIS A 605 -1.66 -24.94 9.63
C HIS A 605 -1.93 -24.12 8.37
N SER A 606 -1.35 -22.93 8.27
CA SER A 606 -1.61 -21.99 7.16
C SER A 606 -1.34 -22.59 5.78
N ALA A 607 -0.33 -23.46 5.64
CA ALA A 607 -0.03 -24.11 4.37
C ALA A 607 -1.14 -25.09 3.93
N THR A 608 -1.64 -25.91 4.85
CA THR A 608 -2.75 -26.84 4.63
C THR A 608 -4.04 -26.09 4.31
N ASN A 609 -4.36 -25.07 5.11
CA ASN A 609 -5.52 -24.21 4.88
C ASN A 609 -5.43 -23.47 3.55
N GLY A 610 -4.23 -23.01 3.17
CA GLY A 610 -3.97 -22.38 1.89
C GLY A 610 -4.25 -23.28 0.69
N ARG A 611 -3.91 -24.58 0.77
CA ARG A 611 -4.26 -25.57 -0.27
C ARG A 611 -5.78 -25.71 -0.44
N ILE A 612 -6.53 -25.74 0.67
CA ILE A 612 -8.00 -25.84 0.66
C ILE A 612 -8.63 -24.57 0.09
N ILE A 613 -8.18 -23.39 0.54
CA ILE A 613 -8.66 -22.09 0.04
C ILE A 613 -8.35 -21.95 -1.45
N GLU A 614 -7.18 -22.41 -1.91
CA GLU A 614 -6.85 -22.39 -3.33
C GLU A 614 -7.83 -23.22 -4.18
N GLN A 615 -8.30 -24.37 -3.68
CA GLN A 615 -9.36 -25.13 -4.36
C GLN A 615 -10.69 -24.37 -4.36
N GLN A 616 -11.05 -23.68 -3.28
CA GLN A 616 -12.24 -22.82 -3.27
C GLN A 616 -12.12 -21.70 -4.32
N GLN A 617 -10.97 -21.04 -4.43
CA GLN A 617 -10.75 -20.00 -5.45
C GLN A 617 -10.88 -20.56 -6.87
N ILE A 618 -10.41 -21.79 -7.10
CA ILE A 618 -10.54 -22.48 -8.38
C ILE A 618 -12.02 -22.73 -8.71
N LEU A 619 -12.76 -23.36 -7.79
CA LEU A 619 -14.16 -23.79 -8.00
C LEU A 619 -15.14 -22.62 -8.10
N THR A 620 -14.85 -21.51 -7.42
CA THR A 620 -15.66 -20.28 -7.50
C THR A 620 -15.18 -19.33 -8.60
N THR A 621 -14.10 -19.67 -9.31
CA THR A 621 -13.38 -18.79 -10.26
C THR A 621 -12.97 -17.44 -9.66
N GLN A 622 -12.94 -17.34 -8.32
CA GLN A 622 -12.78 -16.10 -7.56
C GLN A 622 -13.55 -14.90 -8.15
N ASN A 623 -14.86 -15.09 -8.36
CA ASN A 623 -15.82 -14.12 -8.92
C ASN A 623 -15.75 -13.86 -10.44
N LEU A 624 -14.77 -14.39 -11.16
CA LEU A 624 -14.65 -14.12 -12.61
C LEU A 624 -15.87 -14.60 -13.39
N SER A 625 -16.42 -15.77 -13.08
CA SER A 625 -17.64 -16.26 -13.73
C SER A 625 -18.86 -15.39 -13.49
N LEU A 626 -19.06 -14.88 -12.27
CA LEU A 626 -20.14 -13.94 -11.94
C LEU A 626 -20.01 -12.65 -12.77
N LEU A 627 -18.79 -12.12 -12.89
CA LEU A 627 -18.56 -10.88 -13.65
C LEU A 627 -18.69 -11.12 -15.18
N PHE A 628 -18.19 -12.24 -15.69
CA PHE A 628 -18.21 -12.52 -17.13
C PHE A 628 -19.57 -12.98 -17.63
N GLY A 629 -20.27 -13.80 -16.85
CA GLY A 629 -21.62 -14.28 -17.12
C GLY A 629 -22.66 -13.23 -16.79
N ASP A 630 -22.94 -13.02 -15.50
CA ASP A 630 -24.09 -12.25 -15.03
C ASP A 630 -23.99 -10.74 -15.37
N LEU A 631 -22.77 -10.18 -15.39
CA LEU A 631 -22.55 -8.77 -15.82
C LEU A 631 -22.16 -8.62 -17.29
N GLY A 632 -22.03 -9.72 -18.05
CA GLY A 632 -21.76 -9.67 -19.49
C GLY A 632 -20.35 -9.20 -19.87
N LEU A 633 -19.36 -9.26 -18.96
CA LEU A 633 -17.99 -8.84 -19.28
C LEU A 633 -17.36 -9.69 -20.39
N LYS A 634 -17.83 -10.92 -20.61
CA LYS A 634 -17.37 -11.76 -21.74
C LYS A 634 -17.53 -11.03 -23.07
N ALA A 635 -18.69 -10.43 -23.32
CA ALA A 635 -18.96 -9.69 -24.55
C ALA A 635 -18.17 -8.37 -24.60
N LEU A 636 -18.13 -7.64 -23.49
CA LEU A 636 -17.46 -6.34 -23.40
C LEU A 636 -15.94 -6.43 -23.61
N LEU A 637 -15.30 -7.49 -23.11
CA LEU A 637 -13.85 -7.66 -23.16
C LEU A 637 -13.38 -8.60 -24.28
N HIS A 638 -14.28 -9.12 -25.10
CA HIS A 638 -14.01 -10.16 -26.10
C HIS A 638 -12.72 -9.90 -26.90
N HIS A 639 -12.60 -8.73 -27.52
CA HIS A 639 -11.44 -8.36 -28.36
C HIS A 639 -10.11 -8.19 -27.60
N ARG A 640 -10.13 -8.17 -26.26
CA ARG A 640 -8.93 -8.06 -25.43
C ARG A 640 -8.58 -9.34 -24.67
N LEU A 641 -9.43 -10.37 -24.67
CA LEU A 641 -9.18 -11.56 -23.85
C LEU A 641 -7.83 -12.23 -24.14
N GLY A 642 -7.45 -12.30 -25.41
CA GLY A 642 -6.14 -12.82 -25.80
C GLY A 642 -4.97 -11.97 -25.27
N SER A 643 -5.09 -10.63 -25.30
CA SER A 643 -4.04 -9.76 -24.77
C SER A 643 -3.96 -9.82 -23.25
N LEU A 644 -5.11 -9.90 -22.55
CA LEU A 644 -5.14 -10.06 -21.09
C LEU A 644 -4.46 -11.37 -20.65
N ALA A 645 -4.73 -12.48 -21.34
CA ALA A 645 -4.05 -13.74 -21.09
C ALA A 645 -2.53 -13.64 -21.33
N GLN A 646 -2.11 -12.98 -22.42
CA GLN A 646 -0.70 -12.76 -22.71
C GLN A 646 -0.02 -11.88 -21.65
N GLU A 647 -0.66 -10.80 -21.20
CA GLU A 647 -0.16 -9.89 -20.17
C GLU A 647 0.00 -10.61 -18.82
N CYS A 648 -0.93 -11.49 -18.44
CA CYS A 648 -0.77 -12.36 -17.28
C CYS A 648 0.54 -13.17 -17.39
N PHE A 649 0.78 -13.82 -18.53
CA PHE A 649 1.96 -14.66 -18.71
C PHE A 649 3.28 -13.87 -18.75
N GLN A 650 3.29 -12.71 -19.40
CA GLN A 650 4.44 -11.80 -19.40
C GLN A 650 4.77 -11.34 -17.97
N TRP A 651 3.74 -11.00 -17.19
CA TRP A 651 3.91 -10.65 -15.78
C TRP A 651 4.50 -11.81 -14.97
N ILE A 652 4.02 -13.05 -15.19
CA ILE A 652 4.56 -14.26 -14.55
C ILE A 652 6.04 -14.43 -14.87
N CYS A 653 6.41 -14.37 -16.16
CA CYS A 653 7.79 -14.51 -16.61
C CYS A 653 8.69 -13.45 -15.97
N MET A 654 8.27 -12.19 -15.98
CA MET A 654 9.02 -11.08 -15.37
C MET A 654 9.22 -11.29 -13.86
N ARG A 655 8.16 -11.65 -13.13
CA ARG A 655 8.19 -11.74 -11.66
C ARG A 655 8.97 -12.95 -11.15
N GLN A 656 8.85 -14.10 -11.80
CA GLN A 656 9.55 -15.34 -11.44
C GLN A 656 11.07 -15.30 -11.69
N GLN A 657 11.54 -14.28 -12.42
CA GLN A 657 12.95 -14.05 -12.72
C GLN A 657 13.57 -12.93 -11.85
N MET A 658 12.79 -12.31 -10.96
CA MET A 658 13.31 -11.32 -10.01
C MET A 658 14.19 -11.99 -8.93
N LYS A 659 15.29 -11.34 -8.54
CA LYS A 659 16.13 -11.79 -7.42
C LYS A 659 15.46 -11.44 -6.10
N ILE A 660 14.76 -12.41 -5.51
CA ILE A 660 14.10 -12.29 -4.21
C ILE A 660 14.99 -12.90 -3.13
N LYS A 661 15.44 -12.07 -2.18
CA LYS A 661 16.34 -12.51 -1.09
C LYS A 661 15.61 -13.29 0.01
N PHE A 662 14.39 -12.87 0.34
CA PHE A 662 13.65 -13.40 1.49
C PHE A 662 12.71 -14.52 1.07
N TYR A 663 12.82 -15.66 1.74
CA TYR A 663 12.02 -16.85 1.46
C TYR A 663 10.50 -16.58 1.50
N HIS A 664 10.01 -15.86 2.53
CA HIS A 664 8.60 -15.51 2.63
C HIS A 664 8.12 -14.66 1.43
N SER A 665 8.94 -13.72 0.95
CA SER A 665 8.62 -12.94 -0.25
C SER A 665 8.54 -13.80 -1.50
N SER A 666 9.34 -14.87 -1.60
CA SER A 666 9.25 -15.85 -2.68
C SER A 666 7.94 -16.64 -2.62
N LEU A 667 7.47 -17.02 -1.43
CA LEU A 667 6.15 -17.66 -1.25
C LEU A 667 5.00 -16.75 -1.66
N VAL A 668 5.04 -15.46 -1.28
CA VAL A 668 4.04 -14.47 -1.71
C VAL A 668 4.04 -14.31 -3.24
N MET A 669 5.22 -14.32 -3.85
CA MET A 669 5.36 -14.25 -5.31
C MET A 669 4.79 -15.50 -6.00
N LEU A 670 4.98 -16.71 -5.44
CA LEU A 670 4.36 -17.94 -5.93
C LEU A 670 2.82 -17.89 -5.84
N LYS A 671 2.29 -17.43 -4.70
CA LYS A 671 0.84 -17.22 -4.54
C LYS A 671 0.29 -16.28 -5.62
N ASN A 672 0.94 -15.15 -5.85
CA ASN A 672 0.52 -14.20 -6.88
C ASN A 672 0.70 -14.74 -8.30
N THR A 673 1.67 -15.63 -8.53
CA THR A 673 1.83 -16.34 -9.80
C THR A 673 0.66 -17.29 -10.05
N ALA A 674 0.18 -17.99 -9.02
CA ALA A 674 -0.99 -18.85 -9.12
C ALA A 674 -2.26 -18.04 -9.42
N TYR A 675 -2.40 -16.83 -8.85
CA TYR A 675 -3.47 -15.90 -9.20
C TYR A 675 -3.42 -15.51 -10.68
N ALA A 676 -2.26 -15.06 -11.15
CA ALA A 676 -2.06 -14.68 -12.55
C ALA A 676 -2.33 -15.84 -13.51
N TRP A 677 -1.89 -17.04 -13.15
CA TRP A 677 -2.09 -18.25 -13.94
C TRP A 677 -3.58 -18.62 -14.02
N ARG A 678 -4.30 -18.60 -12.90
CA ARG A 678 -5.75 -18.85 -12.87
C ARG A 678 -6.51 -17.88 -13.78
N GLN A 679 -6.19 -16.59 -13.71
CA GLN A 679 -6.83 -15.58 -14.56
C GLN A 679 -6.52 -15.80 -16.03
N MET A 680 -5.26 -16.08 -16.38
CA MET A 680 -4.87 -16.41 -17.75
C MET A 680 -5.67 -17.59 -18.30
N VAL A 681 -5.72 -18.71 -17.57
CA VAL A 681 -6.48 -19.92 -17.97
C VAL A 681 -7.96 -19.59 -18.14
N PHE A 682 -8.53 -18.76 -17.26
CA PHE A 682 -9.91 -18.30 -17.35
C PHE A 682 -10.14 -17.44 -18.61
N TYR A 683 -9.29 -16.44 -18.88
CA TYR A 683 -9.43 -15.59 -20.07
C TYR A 683 -9.33 -16.39 -21.36
N LEU A 684 -8.37 -17.32 -21.46
CA LEU A 684 -8.26 -18.25 -22.59
C LEU A 684 -9.53 -19.10 -22.77
N SER A 685 -10.20 -19.46 -21.68
CA SER A 685 -11.43 -20.25 -21.70
C SER A 685 -12.66 -19.45 -22.16
N MET A 686 -12.60 -18.12 -22.09
CA MET A 686 -13.67 -17.23 -22.52
C MET A 686 -13.59 -16.87 -24.02
N GLN A 687 -12.51 -17.26 -24.70
CA GLN A 687 -12.30 -17.03 -26.12
C GLN A 687 -12.89 -18.14 -26.99
N ASP A 688 -13.17 -17.80 -28.25
CA ASP A 688 -13.51 -18.78 -29.27
C ASP A 688 -12.29 -19.63 -29.66
N ASP A 689 -12.51 -20.84 -30.20
CA ASP A 689 -11.44 -21.82 -30.44
C ASP A 689 -10.31 -21.32 -31.35
N ALA A 690 -10.60 -20.46 -32.33
CA ALA A 690 -9.58 -19.88 -33.21
C ALA A 690 -8.71 -18.84 -32.47
N GLU A 691 -9.35 -17.94 -31.72
CA GLU A 691 -8.67 -16.89 -30.97
C GLU A 691 -7.87 -17.48 -29.78
N ARG A 692 -8.43 -18.50 -29.11
CA ARG A 692 -7.76 -19.23 -28.04
C ARG A 692 -6.47 -19.88 -28.54
N ARG A 693 -6.48 -20.52 -29.71
CA ARG A 693 -5.27 -21.10 -30.33
C ARG A 693 -4.23 -20.02 -30.61
N CYS A 694 -4.62 -18.90 -31.22
CA CYS A 694 -3.71 -17.78 -31.49
C CYS A 694 -3.10 -17.19 -30.20
N ALA A 695 -3.88 -17.08 -29.13
CA ALA A 695 -3.41 -16.59 -27.84
C ALA A 695 -2.42 -17.58 -27.19
N ILE A 696 -2.71 -18.89 -27.23
CA ILE A 696 -1.80 -19.93 -26.75
C ILE A 696 -0.49 -19.92 -27.56
N ASP A 697 -0.55 -19.82 -28.89
CA ASP A 697 0.65 -19.75 -29.74
C ASP A 697 1.52 -18.54 -29.38
N SER A 698 0.89 -17.40 -29.05
CA SER A 698 1.59 -16.19 -28.60
C SER A 698 2.24 -16.37 -27.22
N ILE A 699 1.58 -17.07 -26.30
CA ILE A 699 2.12 -17.44 -24.99
C ILE A 699 3.32 -18.38 -25.16
N GLU A 700 3.21 -19.38 -26.03
CA GLU A 700 4.29 -20.33 -26.32
C GLU A 700 5.49 -19.67 -26.99
N ALA A 701 5.26 -18.76 -27.93
CA ALA A 701 6.33 -17.97 -28.54
C ALA A 701 7.07 -17.11 -27.49
N HIS A 702 6.32 -16.44 -26.59
CA HIS A 702 6.91 -15.69 -25.49
C HIS A 702 7.69 -16.59 -24.52
N PHE A 703 7.16 -17.78 -24.23
CA PHE A 703 7.81 -18.78 -23.39
C PHE A 703 9.12 -19.26 -24.03
N ALA A 704 9.13 -19.56 -25.32
CA ALA A 704 10.31 -20.01 -26.06
C ALA A 704 11.45 -18.98 -26.04
N ALA A 705 11.13 -17.69 -25.98
CA ALA A 705 12.09 -16.60 -25.88
C ALA A 705 12.69 -16.42 -24.45
N GLN A 706 12.16 -17.11 -23.43
CA GLN A 706 12.68 -16.99 -22.07
C GLN A 706 14.02 -17.73 -21.87
N PRO A 707 14.83 -17.33 -20.87
CA PRO A 707 16.05 -18.04 -20.52
C PRO A 707 15.83 -19.54 -20.26
N ILE A 708 16.79 -20.38 -20.68
CA ILE A 708 16.70 -21.86 -20.61
C ILE A 708 16.33 -22.33 -19.20
N ALA A 709 17.01 -21.80 -18.17
CA ALA A 709 16.77 -22.17 -16.78
C ALA A 709 15.32 -21.89 -16.31
N PHE A 710 14.69 -20.83 -16.82
CA PHE A 710 13.28 -20.57 -16.54
C PHE A 710 12.39 -21.56 -17.30
N ARG A 711 12.68 -21.81 -18.59
CA ARG A 711 11.90 -22.72 -19.43
C ARG A 711 11.88 -24.14 -18.86
N GLU A 712 13.03 -24.71 -18.52
CA GLU A 712 13.12 -26.05 -17.96
C GLU A 712 12.28 -26.19 -16.68
N ARG A 713 12.37 -25.19 -15.80
CA ARG A 713 11.65 -25.20 -14.53
C ARG A 713 10.14 -25.05 -14.71
N PHE A 714 9.69 -24.23 -15.66
CA PHE A 714 8.28 -23.87 -15.83
C PHE A 714 7.55 -24.74 -16.88
N LEU A 715 8.27 -25.55 -17.65
CA LEU A 715 7.74 -26.43 -18.70
C LEU A 715 6.56 -27.31 -18.25
N PRO A 716 6.55 -27.93 -17.05
CA PRO A 716 5.43 -28.78 -16.63
C PRO A 716 4.07 -28.06 -16.62
N ALA A 717 4.03 -26.78 -16.26
CA ALA A 717 2.80 -25.98 -16.28
C ALA A 717 2.33 -25.68 -17.71
N ILE A 718 3.27 -25.40 -18.63
CA ILE A 718 2.98 -25.20 -20.06
C ILE A 718 2.47 -26.49 -20.70
N MET A 719 3.04 -27.64 -20.34
CA MET A 719 2.53 -28.94 -20.79
C MET A 719 1.10 -29.20 -20.30
N GLY A 720 0.80 -28.85 -19.05
CA GLY A 720 -0.57 -28.89 -18.53
C GLY A 720 -1.55 -28.02 -19.34
N LEU A 721 -1.13 -26.80 -19.71
CA LEU A 721 -1.94 -25.92 -20.54
C LEU A 721 -2.22 -26.53 -21.91
N ARG A 722 -1.20 -27.12 -22.56
CA ARG A 722 -1.34 -27.80 -23.87
C ARG A 722 -2.35 -28.95 -23.82
N VAL A 723 -2.24 -29.80 -22.80
CA VAL A 723 -3.14 -30.94 -22.60
C VAL A 723 -4.58 -30.45 -22.44
N ALA A 724 -4.82 -29.47 -21.56
CA ALA A 724 -6.16 -28.90 -21.36
C ALA A 724 -6.71 -28.23 -22.64
N ALA A 725 -5.84 -27.56 -23.41
CA ALA A 725 -6.20 -26.91 -24.66
C ALA A 725 -6.60 -27.89 -25.78
N SER A 726 -6.15 -29.15 -25.70
CA SER A 726 -6.60 -30.23 -26.58
C SER A 726 -7.99 -30.78 -26.24
N GLY A 727 -8.64 -30.24 -25.20
CA GLY A 727 -9.96 -30.69 -24.74
C GLY A 727 -9.92 -31.87 -23.77
N LEU A 728 -8.73 -32.22 -23.26
CA LEU A 728 -8.53 -33.37 -22.37
C LEU A 728 -8.40 -32.91 -20.90
N PRO A 729 -9.17 -33.48 -19.94
CA PRO A 729 -9.07 -33.12 -18.53
C PRO A 729 -7.72 -33.51 -17.90
N LEU A 730 -7.08 -32.62 -17.15
CA LEU A 730 -5.74 -32.83 -16.60
C LEU A 730 -5.76 -33.64 -15.28
N THR A 731 -6.32 -34.85 -15.35
CA THR A 731 -6.39 -35.78 -14.21
C THR A 731 -5.01 -36.12 -13.65
N LEU A 732 -4.95 -36.58 -12.40
CA LEU A 732 -3.67 -36.94 -11.76
C LEU A 732 -2.87 -37.99 -12.55
N ASN A 733 -3.56 -38.93 -13.20
CA ASN A 733 -2.92 -39.94 -14.06
C ASN A 733 -2.32 -39.30 -15.31
N ARG A 734 -3.03 -38.34 -15.93
CA ARG A 734 -2.57 -37.63 -17.13
C ARG A 734 -1.40 -36.69 -16.84
N GLN A 735 -1.40 -36.04 -15.68
CA GLN A 735 -0.25 -35.25 -15.20
C GLN A 735 1.02 -36.11 -15.16
N LYS A 736 0.92 -37.35 -14.62
CA LYS A 736 2.06 -38.28 -14.57
C LYS A 736 2.50 -38.77 -15.94
N SER A 737 1.58 -39.14 -16.83
CA SER A 737 1.93 -39.69 -18.15
C SER A 737 2.52 -38.65 -19.10
N GLU A 738 2.02 -37.42 -19.04
CA GLU A 738 2.44 -36.33 -19.94
C GLU A 738 3.58 -35.48 -19.36
N GLY A 739 4.03 -35.72 -18.13
CA GLY A 739 4.97 -34.82 -17.44
C GLY A 739 4.40 -33.41 -17.20
N ALA A 740 3.06 -33.29 -17.23
CA ALA A 740 2.32 -32.05 -17.04
C ALA A 740 2.00 -31.83 -15.55
N GLN A 741 1.83 -30.57 -15.15
CA GLN A 741 1.42 -30.24 -13.78
C GLN A 741 0.39 -29.12 -13.76
N VAL A 742 -0.60 -29.24 -12.86
CA VAL A 742 -1.47 -28.12 -12.50
C VAL A 742 -0.68 -27.12 -11.67
N PHE A 743 -0.69 -25.86 -12.10
CA PHE A 743 -0.09 -24.77 -11.34
C PHE A 743 -0.95 -24.41 -10.13
N LEU A 744 -0.43 -24.69 -8.94
CA LEU A 744 -0.97 -24.31 -7.63
C LEU A 744 0.10 -23.53 -6.86
N GLY A 745 -0.30 -22.50 -6.12
CA GLY A 745 0.62 -21.64 -5.37
C GLY A 745 0.89 -22.12 -3.94
N TRP A 746 -0.01 -22.91 -3.36
CA TRP A 746 0.12 -23.44 -2.00
C TRP A 746 0.61 -24.88 -1.99
N THR A 747 1.51 -25.17 -1.05
CA THR A 747 2.03 -26.51 -0.79
C THR A 747 2.44 -26.64 0.67
N THR A 748 2.39 -27.87 1.20
CA THR A 748 2.92 -28.23 2.51
C THR A 748 4.40 -28.63 2.45
N GLU A 749 4.92 -28.83 1.24
CA GLU A 749 6.31 -29.17 0.96
C GLU A 749 7.01 -28.00 0.26
N ARG A 750 8.25 -28.20 -0.19
CA ARG A 750 8.94 -27.19 -1.00
C ARG A 750 8.28 -27.12 -2.38
N HIS A 751 7.92 -25.91 -2.81
CA HIS A 751 7.37 -25.72 -4.15
C HIS A 751 8.43 -26.01 -5.23
N TRP A 752 8.07 -26.78 -6.24
CA TRP A 752 8.91 -27.19 -7.37
C TRP A 752 9.49 -26.04 -8.22
N LEU A 753 9.01 -24.80 -8.06
CA LEU A 753 9.55 -23.61 -8.72
C LEU A 753 10.66 -22.93 -7.91
N LEU A 754 10.85 -23.29 -6.65
CA LEU A 754 11.94 -22.73 -5.87
C LEU A 754 13.23 -23.48 -6.20
N PRO A 755 14.36 -22.79 -6.44
CA PRO A 755 15.64 -23.45 -6.64
C PRO A 755 15.97 -24.31 -5.41
N PRO A 756 16.70 -25.43 -5.54
CA PRO A 756 17.16 -26.20 -4.38
C PRO A 756 17.96 -25.30 -3.43
N GLN A 757 17.90 -25.58 -2.12
CA GLN A 757 18.71 -24.85 -1.14
C GLN A 757 20.17 -25.20 -1.45
N THR A 758 20.94 -24.27 -1.99
CA THR A 758 22.37 -24.31 -1.78
C THR A 758 22.57 -24.08 -0.28
N SER A 759 23.14 -25.07 0.38
CA SER A 759 23.58 -24.99 1.77
C SER A 759 24.79 -24.06 1.87
N ASP A 760 24.59 -22.77 1.55
CA ASP A 760 25.56 -21.72 1.84
C ASP A 760 25.19 -21.15 3.21
N ILE A 761 25.63 -21.88 4.24
CA ILE A 761 25.81 -21.34 5.58
C ILE A 761 27.06 -20.46 5.52
N SER A 762 26.86 -19.14 5.57
CA SER A 762 27.85 -18.18 6.09
C SER A 762 27.19 -16.84 6.38
#